data_AF-A0A8H5U847-F1
#
_entry.id   AF-A0A8H5U847-F1
#
_cell.length_a   1.000
_cell.length_b   1.000
_cell.length_c   1.000
_cell.angle_alpha   90.00
_cell.angle_beta   90.00
_cell.angle_gamma   90.00
#
_symmetry.space_group_name_H-M   'P 1'
#
loop_
_entity.id
_entity.type
_entity.pdbx_description
1 polymer ?
#
loop_
_entity_poly.entity_id
_entity_poly.type
_entity_poly.pdbx_seq_one_letter_code
_entity_poly.pdbx_strand_id
1 'polypeptide(L)'
;MGWEYAQVHLKYTIPFGVVLAAVYRPLMSRLDVFKLVFLITVAVVSTIPWDSYLIRNRIWTYPPGVVVGLTAWDIPAEELFFFVIQTFNTSLLYMILSKPTFHPIYLSQKTGWGKIAGQILFASTIIFGLVSVSSGGEGMYMGLILIWACPFLLFLWSISYQFIVNLPWTNTALPIALPTLYLWVVDTFALRRGTWSITSGTKYGIVLWDGLDIEEAVFFLLTNTLIVFGLIACDNNLAILDTFPEHFPRTKGVPNLLTIIRTLILPKEKYDEERIQGLVSAVALLRKKSRSFYLASGTFEGRLRIDLIRLYAFCRAADDLVDEAPSVDDSRASIEKLRKFLDLAYEENQEEPSQRLRQYVTSNIPEMFHMALLQLPTYYLPKQPLDDLLKGFDTDLLFERKSGAFPIETTEDLDIYGSRVAGTVAELCNHLILYHTPESVPEDIQREVVASGQEMGIALQYVNIARDIKTDADIDRVYLPLSWLKKAQLTPEDVIQNPHGPSIEALRHKLLDRAFEKYNMAKSAIDKLPSEGKGPIRVAVESYMEIGRVLREKGPTMKKGRATVPKMSDIKKSVIVIGAGVGGVSTAARLAKAGFRVTILEKNDFTGGRCSLIHNDGHRFDQGPSLLLLPRFFHEIFQDLGTSLTAEGVELLKCEPNYNIWFGDGSSFEMSTDLTKMKKAIEAVEGIDGFERYLGFLQESHRHYEVSVESVLRRNFPSILSLARPEVLFNLFNIHPLESIWTRASKYFWTERLRRVFTFGSMYMGMSPFDAPGTYSLLQYTELAEGILYPRGGFHKVVEALVNVGQRLGVEYRLSTGVKSISIDQATGKANGVVLSDGTHLPSDIVISNADLVYTYNNLLPKTSYADSLSKRETSCSSISFYWSASKIIPELNAHNIFLADEYQESFDSIFKEHLIPSEPSFYVNVPSRIDPSAAPEGKDSIVVLVPVGHLLSDSEGTHRGLSKSGNSGGLETSQDWDKMISLARDTVIATMRARIGVDLAPLIENEIINTPFTWQEKFNLDKGAILGLSHSIMNVLAFRPGTQHSKYKNLYFAGASTHPGTGVPVCIAGSKIVAEQILKDSGFKSHQIPWAQDTAKSPKGGLDKMSDSSLTLFQGFLGALVAILLAYYYLVIAAN
;
A
#
# COMPACT_ATOMS: atom_id res chain seq x y z
N MET A 1 -11.49 -35.77 -15.95
CA MET A 1 -10.79 -34.78 -16.80
C MET A 1 -9.53 -34.41 -16.05
N GLY A 2 -8.35 -34.89 -16.48
CA GLY A 2 -7.09 -34.75 -15.74
C GLY A 2 -6.37 -33.43 -15.93
N TRP A 3 -7.00 -32.34 -15.47
CA TRP A 3 -6.40 -31.00 -15.54
C TRP A 3 -6.09 -30.42 -14.16
N GLU A 4 -6.32 -31.17 -13.10
CA GLU A 4 -6.26 -30.64 -11.73
C GLU A 4 -4.84 -30.21 -11.35
N TYR A 5 -3.80 -30.97 -11.74
CA TYR A 5 -2.42 -30.55 -11.49
C TYR A 5 -2.05 -29.30 -12.32
N ALA A 6 -2.37 -29.29 -13.61
CA ALA A 6 -2.15 -28.13 -14.48
C ALA A 6 -2.87 -26.86 -13.96
N GLN A 7 -4.06 -27.00 -13.37
CA GLN A 7 -4.81 -25.88 -12.77
C GLN A 7 -4.11 -25.28 -11.55
N VAL A 8 -3.37 -26.07 -10.76
CA VAL A 8 -2.55 -25.55 -9.65
C VAL A 8 -1.52 -24.55 -10.20
N HIS A 9 -0.83 -24.90 -11.29
CA HIS A 9 0.14 -23.98 -11.89
C HIS A 9 -0.51 -22.75 -12.49
N LEU A 10 -1.60 -22.92 -13.25
CA LEU A 10 -2.31 -21.81 -13.88
C LEU A 10 -2.86 -20.81 -12.86
N LYS A 11 -3.26 -21.28 -11.69
CA LYS A 11 -3.85 -20.44 -10.64
C LYS A 11 -2.82 -19.82 -9.72
N TYR A 12 -1.75 -20.55 -9.37
CA TYR A 12 -0.85 -20.14 -8.29
C TYR A 12 0.58 -19.84 -8.76
N THR A 13 1.21 -20.65 -9.63
CA THR A 13 2.64 -20.45 -9.93
C THR A 13 2.88 -19.56 -11.16
N ILE A 14 2.08 -19.68 -12.22
CA ILE A 14 2.22 -18.88 -13.45
C ILE A 14 1.89 -17.40 -13.22
N PRO A 15 0.77 -17.01 -12.59
CA PRO A 15 0.45 -15.59 -12.41
C PRO A 15 1.51 -14.85 -11.61
N PHE A 16 2.10 -15.50 -10.61
CA PHE A 16 3.21 -14.95 -9.83
C PHE A 16 4.43 -14.69 -10.71
N GLY A 17 4.82 -15.65 -11.55
CA GLY A 17 5.90 -15.50 -12.51
C GLY A 17 5.65 -14.38 -13.53
N VAL A 18 4.43 -14.25 -14.03
CA VAL A 18 4.05 -13.17 -14.96
C VAL A 18 4.21 -11.79 -14.32
N VAL A 19 3.81 -11.64 -13.05
CA VAL A 19 3.97 -10.38 -12.31
C VAL A 19 5.46 -10.05 -12.11
N LEU A 20 6.26 -11.02 -11.65
CA LEU A 20 7.70 -10.82 -11.48
C LEU A 20 8.37 -10.46 -12.81
N ALA A 21 8.00 -11.14 -13.89
CA ALA A 21 8.52 -10.85 -15.22
C ALA A 21 8.13 -9.45 -15.70
N ALA A 22 6.88 -9.02 -15.49
CA ALA A 22 6.42 -7.69 -15.86
C ALA A 22 7.17 -6.57 -15.11
N VAL A 23 7.44 -6.77 -13.82
CA VAL A 23 8.21 -5.83 -12.99
C VAL A 23 9.67 -5.76 -13.44
N TYR A 24 10.29 -6.91 -13.74
CA TYR A 24 11.70 -6.97 -14.09
C TYR A 24 11.99 -6.65 -15.57
N ARG A 25 11.02 -6.81 -16.47
CA ARG A 25 11.17 -6.66 -17.93
C ARG A 25 11.91 -5.37 -18.37
N PRO A 26 11.67 -4.17 -17.80
CA PRO A 26 12.36 -2.96 -18.22
C PRO A 26 13.88 -2.97 -17.93
N LEU A 27 14.32 -3.83 -17.00
CA LEU A 27 15.70 -3.91 -16.52
C LEU A 27 16.41 -5.21 -16.97
N MET A 28 15.71 -6.09 -17.68
CA MET A 28 16.21 -7.41 -18.05
C MET A 28 17.28 -7.31 -19.15
N SER A 29 18.48 -7.83 -18.88
CA SER A 29 19.58 -7.86 -19.84
C SER A 29 19.68 -9.18 -20.61
N ARG A 30 20.47 -9.21 -21.69
CA ARG A 30 20.74 -10.47 -22.43
C ARG A 30 21.41 -11.52 -21.54
N LEU A 31 22.21 -11.09 -20.58
CA LEU A 31 22.91 -11.94 -19.64
C LEU A 31 21.96 -12.52 -18.57
N ASP A 32 20.96 -11.76 -18.14
CA ASP A 32 19.90 -12.26 -17.26
C ASP A 32 19.09 -13.37 -17.94
N VAL A 33 18.74 -13.20 -19.22
CA VAL A 33 18.05 -14.24 -20.01
C VAL A 33 18.92 -15.49 -20.12
N PHE A 34 20.23 -15.33 -20.34
CA PHE A 34 21.15 -16.46 -20.37
C PHE A 34 21.20 -17.22 -19.03
N LYS A 35 21.37 -16.51 -17.90
CA LYS A 35 21.35 -17.11 -16.55
C LYS A 35 20.08 -17.92 -16.31
N LEU A 36 18.93 -17.33 -16.68
CA LEU A 36 17.62 -17.93 -16.52
C LEU A 36 17.47 -19.23 -17.33
N VAL A 37 17.76 -19.17 -18.63
CA VAL A 37 17.67 -20.34 -19.53
C VAL A 37 18.67 -21.42 -19.11
N PHE A 38 19.89 -21.03 -18.73
CA PHE A 38 20.92 -21.95 -18.26
C PHE A 38 20.46 -22.69 -16.99
N LEU A 39 19.98 -21.98 -15.97
CA LEU A 39 19.54 -22.61 -14.73
C LEU A 39 18.28 -23.46 -14.89
N ILE A 40 17.31 -23.02 -15.70
CA ILE A 40 16.14 -23.85 -16.02
C ILE A 40 16.58 -25.16 -16.68
N THR A 41 17.52 -25.10 -17.63
CA THR A 41 18.06 -26.28 -18.30
C THR A 41 18.75 -27.21 -17.31
N VAL A 42 19.61 -26.67 -16.43
CA VAL A 42 20.30 -27.45 -15.40
C VAL A 42 19.30 -28.09 -14.44
N ALA A 43 18.32 -27.33 -13.95
CA ALA A 43 17.30 -27.80 -13.02
C ALA A 43 16.55 -29.00 -13.63
N VAL A 44 15.96 -28.84 -14.81
CA VAL A 44 15.17 -29.89 -15.48
C VAL A 44 16.03 -31.12 -15.80
N VAL A 45 17.24 -30.95 -16.35
CA VAL A 45 18.10 -32.09 -16.68
C VAL A 45 18.55 -32.85 -15.43
N SER A 46 18.78 -32.15 -14.32
CA SER A 46 19.24 -32.74 -13.06
C SER A 46 18.15 -33.46 -12.27
N THR A 47 16.88 -33.11 -12.46
CA THR A 47 15.74 -33.71 -11.74
C THR A 47 15.21 -34.96 -12.44
N ILE A 48 15.29 -35.05 -13.77
CA ILE A 48 14.77 -36.20 -14.55
C ILE A 48 15.19 -37.58 -13.98
N PRO A 49 16.47 -37.85 -13.69
CA PRO A 49 16.87 -39.17 -13.17
C PRO A 49 16.28 -39.47 -11.78
N TRP A 50 16.13 -38.44 -10.95
CA TRP A 50 15.64 -38.55 -9.58
C TRP A 50 14.12 -38.73 -9.55
N ASP A 51 13.35 -37.90 -10.26
CA ASP A 51 11.89 -38.03 -10.36
C ASP A 51 11.48 -39.37 -10.97
N SER A 52 12.15 -39.78 -12.05
CA SER A 52 11.90 -41.06 -12.70
C SER A 52 12.13 -42.23 -11.73
N TYR A 53 13.16 -42.14 -10.88
CA TYR A 53 13.41 -43.14 -9.83
C TYR A 53 12.31 -43.15 -8.76
N LEU A 54 11.86 -41.99 -8.27
CA LEU A 54 10.80 -41.90 -7.28
C LEU A 54 9.49 -42.51 -7.76
N ILE A 55 9.11 -42.24 -9.01
CA ILE A 55 7.87 -42.75 -9.61
C ILE A 55 7.96 -44.25 -9.86
N ARG A 56 9.07 -44.75 -10.43
CA ARG A 56 9.27 -46.19 -10.70
C ARG A 56 9.25 -47.05 -9.45
N ASN A 57 9.78 -46.53 -8.34
CA ASN A 57 9.78 -47.21 -7.05
C ASN A 57 8.51 -46.93 -6.22
N ARG A 58 7.50 -46.26 -6.79
CA ARG A 58 6.22 -45.91 -6.14
C ARG A 58 6.40 -45.13 -4.84
N ILE A 59 7.46 -44.33 -4.74
CA ILE A 59 7.64 -43.38 -3.64
C ILE A 59 6.70 -42.19 -3.88
N TRP A 60 6.60 -41.76 -5.15
CA TRP A 60 5.61 -40.82 -5.64
C TRP A 60 4.53 -41.52 -6.47
N THR A 61 3.28 -41.15 -6.24
CA THR A 61 2.13 -41.68 -6.98
C THR A 61 1.16 -40.57 -7.34
N TYR A 62 0.61 -40.66 -8.56
CA TYR A 62 -0.37 -39.71 -9.08
C TYR A 62 -1.69 -40.46 -9.32
N PRO A 63 -2.83 -39.99 -8.78
CA PRO A 63 -4.10 -40.67 -8.99
C PRO A 63 -4.54 -40.68 -10.46
N PRO A 64 -5.24 -41.74 -10.92
CA PRO A 64 -5.73 -41.83 -12.29
C PRO A 64 -6.68 -40.67 -12.62
N GLY A 65 -6.34 -39.89 -13.65
CA GLY A 65 -7.21 -38.81 -14.15
C GLY A 65 -7.04 -37.47 -13.45
N VAL A 66 -5.95 -37.24 -12.73
CA VAL A 66 -5.54 -35.92 -12.17
C VAL A 66 -4.52 -35.19 -13.06
N VAL A 67 -3.66 -35.96 -13.73
CA VAL A 67 -2.67 -35.48 -14.70
C VAL A 67 -3.21 -35.51 -16.14
N VAL A 68 -2.68 -34.66 -17.01
CA VAL A 68 -3.11 -34.45 -18.41
C VAL A 68 -2.80 -35.67 -19.29
N GLY A 69 -1.95 -36.58 -18.80
CA GLY A 69 -1.64 -37.87 -19.43
C GLY A 69 -0.43 -37.85 -20.36
N LEU A 70 0.24 -36.70 -20.52
CA LEU A 70 1.54 -36.61 -21.18
C LEU A 70 2.64 -36.90 -20.16
N THR A 71 3.49 -37.90 -20.46
CA THR A 71 4.62 -38.27 -19.59
C THR A 71 5.92 -38.34 -20.40
N ALA A 72 7.03 -37.93 -19.79
CA ALA A 72 8.37 -38.13 -20.34
C ALA A 72 9.24 -38.84 -19.29
N TRP A 73 9.87 -39.97 -19.63
CA TRP A 73 10.60 -40.82 -18.69
C TRP A 73 9.80 -41.22 -17.43
N ASP A 74 8.51 -41.52 -17.62
CA ASP A 74 7.53 -41.85 -16.57
C ASP A 74 7.10 -40.66 -15.67
N ILE A 75 7.61 -39.45 -15.95
CA ILE A 75 7.30 -38.22 -15.20
C ILE A 75 6.17 -37.46 -15.90
N PRO A 76 5.09 -37.05 -15.18
CA PRO A 76 4.06 -36.17 -15.73
C PRO A 76 4.64 -34.86 -16.29
N ALA A 77 4.12 -34.38 -17.41
CA ALA A 77 4.58 -33.14 -18.03
C ALA A 77 4.44 -31.92 -17.09
N GLU A 78 3.44 -31.93 -16.23
CA GLU A 78 3.21 -30.91 -15.20
C GLU A 78 4.33 -30.84 -14.17
N GLU A 79 4.90 -31.99 -13.79
CA GLU A 79 6.01 -32.06 -12.84
C GLU A 79 7.31 -31.50 -13.47
N LEU A 80 7.58 -31.86 -14.72
CA LEU A 80 8.70 -31.24 -15.45
C LEU A 80 8.51 -29.72 -15.61
N PHE A 81 7.27 -29.28 -15.81
CA PHE A 81 6.93 -27.87 -15.88
C PHE A 81 7.05 -27.16 -14.52
N PHE A 82 6.81 -27.87 -13.41
CA PHE A 82 6.99 -27.34 -12.06
C PHE A 82 8.43 -26.84 -11.83
N PHE A 83 9.45 -27.63 -12.20
CA PHE A 83 10.85 -27.21 -12.07
C PHE A 83 11.19 -26.02 -12.97
N VAL A 84 10.57 -25.90 -14.15
CA VAL A 84 10.72 -24.72 -15.01
C VAL A 84 10.17 -23.48 -14.31
N ILE A 85 8.93 -23.52 -13.83
CA ILE A 85 8.27 -22.35 -13.25
C ILE A 85 8.84 -21.98 -11.87
N GLN A 86 9.22 -22.96 -11.04
CA GLN A 86 9.92 -22.70 -9.78
C GLN A 86 11.24 -21.99 -10.05
N THR A 87 12.08 -22.56 -10.92
CA THR A 87 13.38 -21.97 -11.26
C THR A 87 13.22 -20.58 -11.83
N PHE A 88 12.22 -20.37 -12.70
CA PHE A 88 11.90 -19.07 -13.27
C PHE A 88 11.52 -18.04 -12.20
N ASN A 89 10.58 -18.39 -11.32
CA ASN A 89 10.08 -17.49 -10.26
C ASN A 89 11.16 -17.11 -9.26
N THR A 90 11.90 -18.11 -8.74
CA THR A 90 12.98 -17.89 -7.78
C THR A 90 14.12 -17.07 -8.41
N SER A 91 14.45 -17.33 -9.67
CA SER A 91 15.48 -16.56 -10.39
C SER A 91 15.08 -15.12 -10.63
N LEU A 92 13.84 -14.85 -11.05
CA LEU A 92 13.36 -13.47 -11.23
C LEU A 92 13.36 -12.70 -9.91
N LEU A 93 12.90 -13.31 -8.82
CA LEU A 93 12.91 -12.66 -7.52
C LEU A 93 14.33 -12.33 -7.07
N TYR A 94 15.27 -13.28 -7.22
CA TYR A 94 16.69 -13.04 -6.96
C TYR A 94 17.22 -11.85 -7.78
N MET A 95 17.00 -11.84 -9.10
CA MET A 95 17.50 -10.79 -9.98
C MET A 95 16.94 -9.39 -9.64
N ILE A 96 15.65 -9.32 -9.27
CA ILE A 96 15.04 -8.06 -8.80
C ILE A 96 15.74 -7.56 -7.53
N LEU A 97 16.00 -8.46 -6.57
CA LEU A 97 16.62 -8.10 -5.30
C LEU A 97 18.12 -7.83 -5.43
N SER A 98 18.80 -8.48 -6.38
CA SER A 98 20.24 -8.34 -6.57
C SER A 98 20.66 -7.18 -7.46
N LYS A 99 19.78 -6.67 -8.34
CA LYS A 99 20.10 -5.59 -9.29
C LYS A 99 20.79 -4.36 -8.67
N PRO A 100 20.32 -3.80 -7.54
CA PRO A 100 20.95 -2.62 -6.95
C PRO A 100 22.34 -2.91 -6.38
N THR A 101 22.64 -4.17 -6.04
CA THR A 101 23.89 -4.57 -5.40
C THR A 101 25.05 -4.46 -6.38
N PHE A 102 26.11 -3.77 -5.96
CA PHE A 102 27.36 -3.71 -6.72
C PHE A 102 28.24 -4.89 -6.33
N HIS A 103 28.15 -5.98 -7.09
CA HIS A 103 28.82 -7.25 -6.81
C HIS A 103 30.36 -7.19 -6.61
N PRO A 104 31.15 -6.39 -7.36
CA PRO A 104 32.61 -6.36 -7.24
C PRO A 104 33.17 -6.09 -5.84
N ILE A 105 32.48 -5.29 -5.01
CA ILE A 105 32.97 -4.95 -3.66
C ILE A 105 32.89 -6.12 -2.67
N TYR A 106 32.26 -7.23 -3.03
CA TYR A 106 32.11 -8.42 -2.18
C TYR A 106 33.15 -9.53 -2.48
N LEU A 107 34.10 -9.28 -3.39
CA LEU A 107 35.17 -10.21 -3.76
C LEU A 107 36.33 -10.29 -2.73
N SER A 108 36.31 -9.47 -1.67
CA SER A 108 37.43 -9.31 -0.73
C SER A 108 37.85 -10.61 -0.01
N GLN A 109 39.15 -10.75 0.22
CA GLN A 109 39.85 -11.94 0.71
C GLN A 109 39.58 -12.39 2.16
N LYS A 110 38.77 -11.73 3.00
CA LYS A 110 38.62 -12.16 4.41
C LYS A 110 38.20 -13.64 4.52
N THR A 111 39.11 -14.48 4.99
CA THR A 111 38.93 -15.92 5.16
C THR A 111 38.63 -16.24 6.63
N GLY A 112 37.45 -16.79 6.88
CA GLY A 112 37.14 -17.46 8.15
C GLY A 112 37.05 -18.99 7.97
N TRP A 113 36.91 -19.71 9.09
CA TRP A 113 36.66 -21.16 9.12
C TRP A 113 35.32 -21.58 8.48
N GLY A 114 34.48 -20.61 8.09
CA GLY A 114 33.17 -20.81 7.47
C GLY A 114 33.18 -21.68 6.21
N LYS A 115 34.26 -21.66 5.41
CA LYS A 115 34.38 -22.56 4.24
C LYS A 115 34.33 -24.02 4.68
N ILE A 116 35.23 -24.38 5.60
CA ILE A 116 35.40 -25.74 6.10
C ILE A 116 34.15 -26.17 6.87
N ALA A 117 33.60 -25.28 7.70
CA ALA A 117 32.37 -25.56 8.44
C ALA A 117 31.20 -25.94 7.53
N GLY A 118 30.95 -25.17 6.46
CA GLY A 118 29.89 -25.52 5.49
C GLY A 118 30.20 -26.77 4.66
N GLN A 119 31.47 -27.03 4.34
CA GLN A 119 31.87 -28.27 3.68
C GLN A 119 31.61 -29.50 4.56
N ILE A 120 31.96 -29.42 5.85
CA ILE A 120 31.67 -30.47 6.83
C ILE A 120 30.16 -30.65 6.96
N LEU A 121 29.39 -29.57 7.09
CA LEU A 121 27.93 -29.62 7.20
C LEU A 121 27.31 -30.40 6.04
N PHE A 122 27.56 -29.98 4.79
CA PHE A 122 26.98 -30.67 3.63
C PHE A 122 27.49 -32.10 3.46
N ALA A 123 28.77 -32.37 3.76
CA ALA A 123 29.30 -33.72 3.74
C ALA A 123 28.61 -34.63 4.78
N SER A 124 28.39 -34.14 6.00
CA SER A 124 27.64 -34.85 7.03
C SER A 124 26.20 -35.11 6.63
N THR A 125 25.53 -34.14 5.99
CA THR A 125 24.16 -34.31 5.48
C THR A 125 24.08 -35.34 4.35
N ILE A 126 25.07 -35.40 3.46
CA ILE A 126 25.15 -36.44 2.41
C ILE A 126 25.31 -37.83 3.04
N ILE A 127 26.20 -37.97 4.03
CA ILE A 127 26.39 -39.23 4.75
C ILE A 127 25.10 -39.65 5.45
N PHE A 128 24.42 -38.72 6.12
CA PHE A 128 23.12 -38.99 6.74
C PHE A 128 22.09 -39.45 5.70
N GLY A 129 22.01 -38.80 4.54
CA GLY A 129 21.15 -39.23 3.45
C GLY A 129 21.44 -40.66 2.98
N LEU A 130 22.71 -41.00 2.77
CA LEU A 130 23.16 -42.35 2.37
C LEU A 130 22.74 -43.41 3.41
N VAL A 131 22.90 -43.11 4.69
CA VAL A 131 22.46 -44.00 5.78
C VAL A 131 20.95 -44.21 5.72
N SER A 132 20.15 -43.14 5.61
CA SER A 132 18.69 -43.21 5.54
C SER A 132 18.19 -44.02 4.33
N VAL A 133 18.83 -43.89 3.16
CA VAL A 133 18.48 -44.70 1.97
C VAL A 133 18.88 -46.16 2.15
N SER A 134 20.05 -46.44 2.75
CA SER A 134 20.52 -47.81 2.98
C SER A 134 19.65 -48.61 3.98
N SER A 135 18.96 -47.92 4.90
CA SER A 135 18.04 -48.54 5.85
C SER A 135 16.70 -48.99 5.24
N GLY A 136 16.36 -48.52 4.04
CA GLY A 136 15.24 -49.05 3.23
C GLY A 136 13.83 -48.93 3.83
N GLY A 137 13.63 -48.04 4.82
CA GLY A 137 12.36 -47.89 5.56
C GLY A 137 11.97 -46.41 5.78
N GLU A 138 11.45 -46.08 6.96
CA GLU A 138 11.06 -44.71 7.33
C GLU A 138 12.25 -43.73 7.18
N GLY A 139 12.04 -42.65 6.43
CA GLY A 139 13.09 -41.65 6.14
C GLY A 139 13.86 -41.88 4.83
N MET A 140 13.56 -42.94 4.08
CA MET A 140 14.11 -43.17 2.74
C MET A 140 13.87 -41.98 1.81
N TYR A 141 12.69 -41.37 1.86
CA TYR A 141 12.37 -40.22 1.01
C TYR A 141 13.22 -38.98 1.35
N MET A 142 13.36 -38.65 2.64
CA MET A 142 14.29 -37.61 3.09
C MET A 142 15.72 -37.91 2.64
N GLY A 143 16.17 -39.17 2.79
CA GLY A 143 17.50 -39.58 2.36
C GLY A 143 17.76 -39.33 0.87
N LEU A 144 16.78 -39.64 0.02
CA LEU A 144 16.86 -39.40 -1.43
C LEU A 144 16.91 -37.91 -1.78
N ILE A 145 16.19 -37.04 -1.07
CA ILE A 145 16.26 -35.58 -1.25
C ILE A 145 17.68 -35.09 -0.92
N LEU A 146 18.24 -35.53 0.21
CA LEU A 146 19.55 -35.07 0.69
C LEU A 146 20.70 -35.54 -0.21
N ILE A 147 20.70 -36.82 -0.63
CA ILE A 147 21.75 -37.36 -1.53
C ILE A 147 21.71 -36.65 -2.90
N TRP A 148 20.54 -36.24 -3.36
CA TRP A 148 20.41 -35.54 -4.64
C TRP A 148 20.87 -34.07 -4.53
N ALA A 149 20.35 -33.31 -3.57
CA ALA A 149 20.59 -31.86 -3.49
C ALA A 149 21.93 -31.48 -2.87
N CYS A 150 22.33 -32.14 -1.78
CA CYS A 150 23.49 -31.70 -0.98
C CYS A 150 24.85 -31.79 -1.70
N PRO A 151 25.13 -32.73 -2.64
CA PRO A 151 26.37 -32.71 -3.40
C PRO A 151 26.54 -31.44 -4.25
N PHE A 152 25.45 -30.97 -4.88
CA PHE A 152 25.47 -29.71 -5.62
C PHE A 152 25.66 -28.51 -4.70
N LEU A 153 25.00 -28.50 -3.53
CA LEU A 153 25.21 -27.44 -2.52
C LEU A 153 26.64 -27.43 -1.99
N LEU A 154 27.24 -28.60 -1.74
CA LEU A 154 28.63 -28.72 -1.33
C LEU A 154 29.57 -28.15 -2.39
N PHE A 155 29.32 -28.45 -3.66
CA PHE A 155 30.08 -27.90 -4.79
C PHE A 155 29.94 -26.37 -4.87
N LEU A 156 28.71 -25.86 -4.92
CA LEU A 156 28.42 -24.41 -5.00
C LEU A 156 28.98 -23.64 -3.81
N TRP A 157 28.86 -24.18 -2.60
CA TRP A 157 29.47 -23.63 -1.39
C TRP A 157 30.99 -23.60 -1.52
N SER A 158 31.61 -24.68 -1.98
CA SER A 158 33.07 -24.77 -2.08
C SER A 158 33.69 -23.73 -3.02
N ILE A 159 32.98 -23.38 -4.10
CA ILE A 159 33.44 -22.41 -5.10
C ILE A 159 33.03 -20.96 -4.78
N SER A 160 31.90 -20.73 -4.10
CA SER A 160 31.31 -19.38 -3.93
C SER A 160 31.02 -18.97 -2.49
N TYR A 161 31.47 -19.73 -1.46
CA TYR A 161 31.17 -19.47 -0.05
C TYR A 161 31.39 -18.02 0.40
N GLN A 162 32.52 -17.40 0.03
CA GLN A 162 32.83 -16.04 0.49
C GLN A 162 31.82 -15.04 -0.07
N PHE A 163 31.49 -15.20 -1.34
CA PHE A 163 30.51 -14.37 -1.99
C PHE A 163 29.12 -14.58 -1.37
N ILE A 164 28.74 -15.83 -1.10
CA ILE A 164 27.48 -16.18 -0.41
C ILE A 164 27.40 -15.52 0.99
N VAL A 165 28.49 -15.55 1.77
CA VAL A 165 28.50 -15.03 3.15
C VAL A 165 28.62 -13.52 3.22
N ASN A 166 29.35 -12.89 2.28
CA ASN A 166 29.56 -11.45 2.26
C ASN A 166 28.39 -10.68 1.64
N LEU A 167 27.59 -11.34 0.79
CA LEU A 167 26.43 -10.70 0.18
C LEU A 167 25.37 -10.34 1.22
N PRO A 168 24.61 -9.24 0.99
CA PRO A 168 23.49 -8.89 1.84
C PRO A 168 22.46 -10.02 1.94
N TRP A 169 21.79 -10.15 3.09
CA TRP A 169 20.73 -11.15 3.29
C TRP A 169 19.56 -11.02 2.29
N THR A 170 19.37 -9.81 1.72
CA THR A 170 18.40 -9.55 0.64
C THR A 170 18.74 -10.28 -0.66
N ASN A 171 20.00 -10.66 -0.87
CA ASN A 171 20.46 -11.38 -2.05
C ASN A 171 20.63 -12.89 -1.78
N THR A 172 20.59 -13.31 -0.52
CA THR A 172 20.85 -14.71 -0.12
C THR A 172 19.62 -15.33 0.53
N ALA A 173 19.34 -15.00 1.79
CA ALA A 173 18.26 -15.62 2.56
C ALA A 173 16.86 -15.27 2.05
N LEU A 174 16.62 -14.01 1.66
CA LEU A 174 15.30 -13.55 1.23
C LEU A 174 14.77 -14.24 -0.05
N PRO A 175 15.56 -14.34 -1.15
CA PRO A 175 15.13 -15.04 -2.35
C PRO A 175 15.03 -16.57 -2.17
N ILE A 176 15.57 -17.13 -1.09
CA ILE A 176 15.34 -18.54 -0.71
C ILE A 176 14.04 -18.67 0.08
N ALA A 177 13.89 -17.86 1.13
CA ALA A 177 12.79 -17.99 2.08
C ALA A 177 11.43 -17.67 1.48
N LEU A 178 11.32 -16.60 0.67
CA LEU A 178 10.03 -16.18 0.11
C LEU A 178 9.41 -17.22 -0.84
N PRO A 179 10.12 -17.74 -1.87
CA PRO A 179 9.58 -18.79 -2.72
C PRO A 179 9.33 -20.08 -1.96
N THR A 180 10.17 -20.42 -0.98
CA THR A 180 10.00 -21.62 -0.14
C THR A 180 8.70 -21.56 0.64
N LEU A 181 8.47 -20.49 1.39
CA LEU A 181 7.23 -20.29 2.16
C LEU A 181 6.00 -20.24 1.25
N TYR A 182 6.13 -19.65 0.06
CA TYR A 182 5.05 -19.63 -0.93
C TYR A 182 4.69 -21.04 -1.42
N LEU A 183 5.69 -21.84 -1.79
CA LEU A 183 5.49 -23.21 -2.27
C LEU A 183 4.96 -24.13 -1.18
N TRP A 184 5.36 -23.96 0.08
CA TRP A 184 4.76 -24.68 1.22
C TRP A 184 3.24 -24.52 1.27
N VAL A 185 2.74 -23.30 1.03
CA VAL A 185 1.30 -23.02 1.01
C VAL A 185 0.62 -23.60 -0.23
N VAL A 186 1.23 -23.43 -1.41
CA VAL A 186 0.68 -23.96 -2.67
C VAL A 186 0.60 -25.48 -2.64
N ASP A 187 1.63 -26.14 -2.14
CA ASP A 187 1.69 -27.59 -2.04
C ASP A 187 0.69 -28.15 -1.01
N THR A 188 0.51 -27.48 0.12
CA THR A 188 -0.57 -27.82 1.08
C THR A 188 -1.94 -27.84 0.40
N PHE A 189 -2.21 -26.91 -0.52
CA PHE A 189 -3.46 -26.90 -1.28
C PHE A 189 -3.54 -28.01 -2.33
N ALA A 190 -2.41 -28.41 -2.93
CA ALA A 190 -2.36 -29.50 -3.91
C ALA A 190 -2.56 -30.86 -3.21
N LEU A 191 -1.86 -31.11 -2.10
CA LEU A 191 -1.97 -32.34 -1.31
C LEU A 191 -3.38 -32.52 -0.73
N ARG A 192 -4.00 -31.46 -0.19
CA ARG A 192 -5.39 -31.51 0.31
C ARG A 192 -6.44 -31.83 -0.77
N ARG A 193 -6.12 -31.55 -2.03
CA ARG A 193 -6.98 -31.86 -3.17
C ARG A 193 -6.72 -33.26 -3.75
N GLY A 194 -5.75 -33.99 -3.21
CA GLY A 194 -5.37 -35.30 -3.70
C GLY A 194 -4.66 -35.25 -5.06
N THR A 195 -4.01 -34.13 -5.40
CA THR A 195 -3.35 -33.97 -6.71
C THR A 195 -2.23 -35.01 -6.92
N TRP A 196 -1.55 -35.38 -5.84
CA TRP A 196 -0.56 -36.45 -5.81
C TRP A 196 -0.39 -36.92 -4.35
N SER A 197 0.25 -38.07 -4.14
CA SER A 197 0.46 -38.62 -2.80
C SER A 197 1.80 -39.32 -2.62
N ILE A 198 2.37 -39.17 -1.42
CA ILE A 198 3.55 -39.91 -0.95
C ILE A 198 3.10 -41.21 -0.29
N THR A 199 3.74 -42.32 -0.64
CA THR A 199 3.41 -43.65 -0.08
C THR A 199 3.73 -43.74 1.41
N SER A 200 2.74 -44.14 2.21
CA SER A 200 2.89 -44.40 3.65
C SER A 200 3.90 -45.53 3.90
N GLY A 201 5.05 -45.22 4.49
CA GLY A 201 6.12 -46.18 4.81
C GLY A 201 7.54 -45.73 4.45
N THR A 202 7.70 -44.71 3.59
CA THR A 202 9.01 -44.16 3.18
C THR A 202 9.33 -42.79 3.79
N LYS A 203 8.35 -42.14 4.40
CA LYS A 203 8.46 -40.84 5.10
C LYS A 203 8.55 -41.01 6.62
N TYR A 204 9.05 -40.00 7.33
CA TYR A 204 9.14 -39.97 8.79
C TYR A 204 7.78 -39.78 9.48
N GLY A 205 6.75 -39.34 8.76
CA GLY A 205 5.42 -39.07 9.32
C GLY A 205 5.33 -37.79 10.15
N ILE A 206 6.36 -36.95 10.13
CA ILE A 206 6.37 -35.64 10.78
C ILE A 206 5.76 -34.61 9.81
N VAL A 207 4.66 -33.98 10.24
CA VAL A 207 4.00 -32.89 9.51
C VAL A 207 4.32 -31.56 10.17
N LEU A 208 4.68 -30.55 9.36
CA LEU A 208 4.94 -29.19 9.83
C LEU A 208 3.62 -28.48 10.24
N TRP A 209 2.57 -28.74 9.47
CA TRP A 209 1.17 -28.45 9.80
C TRP A 209 0.26 -29.38 8.98
N ASP A 210 -1.05 -29.30 9.25
CA ASP A 210 -2.05 -30.13 8.58
C ASP A 210 -1.99 -30.00 7.03
N GLY A 211 -1.46 -31.03 6.36
CA GLY A 211 -1.29 -31.10 4.92
C GLY A 211 0.09 -30.77 4.34
N LEU A 212 1.15 -30.62 5.15
CA LEU A 212 2.53 -30.44 4.67
C LEU A 212 3.53 -31.32 5.45
N ASP A 213 4.08 -32.33 4.77
CA ASP A 213 5.11 -33.23 5.31
C ASP A 213 6.48 -32.51 5.45
N ILE A 214 7.30 -32.88 6.43
CA ILE A 214 8.62 -32.25 6.66
C ILE A 214 9.56 -32.44 5.48
N GLU A 215 9.47 -33.58 4.78
CA GLU A 215 10.25 -33.88 3.58
C GLU A 215 9.98 -32.87 2.46
N GLU A 216 8.72 -32.51 2.23
CA GLU A 216 8.34 -31.49 1.25
C GLU A 216 8.83 -30.10 1.67
N ALA A 217 8.71 -29.78 2.96
CA ALA A 217 9.22 -28.52 3.47
C ALA A 217 10.73 -28.37 3.21
N VAL A 218 11.50 -29.44 3.47
CA VAL A 218 12.94 -29.52 3.20
C VAL A 218 13.25 -29.53 1.70
N PHE A 219 12.48 -30.24 0.89
CA PHE A 219 12.63 -30.28 -0.57
C PHE A 219 12.52 -28.88 -1.18
N PHE A 220 11.48 -28.12 -0.88
CA PHE A 220 11.33 -26.75 -1.38
C PHE A 220 12.42 -25.80 -0.88
N LEU A 221 12.87 -25.98 0.36
CA LEU A 221 13.98 -25.19 0.92
C LEU A 221 15.28 -25.45 0.16
N LEU A 222 15.63 -26.73 -0.05
CA LEU A 222 16.87 -27.12 -0.71
C LEU A 222 16.87 -26.76 -2.19
N THR A 223 15.76 -26.96 -2.90
CA THR A 223 15.63 -26.59 -4.33
C THR A 223 15.75 -25.09 -4.54
N ASN A 224 15.09 -24.26 -3.72
CA ASN A 224 15.27 -22.80 -3.80
C ASN A 224 16.68 -22.36 -3.38
N THR A 225 17.30 -23.05 -2.42
CA THR A 225 18.71 -22.80 -2.04
C THR A 225 19.64 -23.11 -3.21
N LEU A 226 19.44 -24.22 -3.92
CA LEU A 226 20.22 -24.59 -5.11
C LEU A 226 20.11 -23.53 -6.21
N ILE A 227 18.90 -23.07 -6.51
CA ILE A 227 18.67 -22.03 -7.53
C ILE A 227 19.40 -20.75 -7.15
N VAL A 228 19.23 -20.28 -5.92
CA VAL A 228 19.86 -19.03 -5.44
C VAL A 228 21.38 -19.17 -5.36
N PHE A 229 21.92 -20.28 -4.86
CA PHE A 229 23.37 -20.51 -4.82
C PHE A 229 23.97 -20.64 -6.24
N GLY A 230 23.23 -21.23 -7.18
CA GLY A 230 23.60 -21.26 -8.60
C GLY A 230 23.70 -19.85 -9.20
N LEU A 231 22.71 -19.00 -8.94
CA LEU A 231 22.72 -17.59 -9.37
C LEU A 231 23.87 -16.81 -8.73
N ILE A 232 24.09 -16.99 -7.43
CA ILE A 232 25.20 -16.36 -6.71
C ILE A 232 26.55 -16.82 -7.27
N ALA A 233 26.69 -18.09 -7.65
CA ALA A 233 27.91 -18.58 -8.30
C ALA A 233 28.11 -17.94 -9.69
N CYS A 234 27.04 -17.73 -10.46
CA CYS A 234 27.11 -16.95 -11.70
C CYS A 234 27.53 -15.49 -11.45
N ASP A 235 26.95 -14.82 -10.44
CA ASP A 235 27.28 -13.43 -10.11
C ASP A 235 28.69 -13.28 -9.56
N ASN A 236 29.16 -14.25 -8.77
CA ASN A 236 30.56 -14.33 -8.33
C ASN A 236 31.50 -14.42 -9.53
N ASN A 237 31.19 -15.31 -10.48
CA ASN A 237 31.99 -15.49 -11.69
C ASN A 237 32.09 -14.21 -12.52
N LEU A 238 30.95 -13.55 -12.75
CA LEU A 238 30.88 -12.30 -13.51
C LEU A 238 31.57 -11.16 -12.79
N ALA A 239 31.43 -11.07 -11.46
CA ALA A 239 32.15 -10.08 -10.66
C ALA A 239 33.66 -10.24 -10.82
N ILE A 240 34.20 -11.47 -10.76
CA ILE A 240 35.63 -11.73 -10.99
C ILE A 240 36.02 -11.32 -12.42
N LEU A 241 35.21 -11.72 -13.42
CA LEU A 241 35.46 -11.43 -14.83
C LEU A 241 35.52 -9.93 -15.11
N ASP A 242 34.59 -9.16 -14.54
CA ASP A 242 34.47 -7.72 -14.78
C ASP A 242 35.49 -6.91 -13.98
N THR A 243 35.86 -7.39 -12.79
CA THR A 243 36.79 -6.67 -11.90
C THR A 243 38.24 -6.78 -12.37
N PHE A 244 38.66 -7.91 -12.95
CA PHE A 244 40.07 -8.18 -13.27
C PHE A 244 40.32 -8.26 -14.80
N PRO A 245 40.43 -7.12 -15.50
CA PRO A 245 40.64 -7.09 -16.95
C PRO A 245 41.99 -7.69 -17.39
N GLU A 246 43.03 -7.63 -16.55
CA GLU A 246 44.36 -8.19 -16.85
C GLU A 246 44.32 -9.71 -17.08
N HIS A 247 43.51 -10.42 -16.29
CA HIS A 247 43.35 -11.87 -16.39
C HIS A 247 42.31 -12.26 -17.44
N PHE A 248 41.35 -11.37 -17.71
CA PHE A 248 40.24 -11.60 -18.63
C PHE A 248 40.08 -10.41 -19.58
N PRO A 249 40.90 -10.31 -20.65
CA PRO A 249 40.76 -9.25 -21.63
C PRO A 249 39.39 -9.33 -22.32
N ARG A 250 38.77 -8.15 -22.49
CA ARG A 250 37.45 -7.83 -23.10
C ARG A 250 36.63 -9.03 -23.61
N THR A 251 35.61 -9.45 -22.87
CA THR A 251 34.58 -10.36 -23.37
C THR A 251 33.43 -9.57 -23.99
N LYS A 252 33.26 -9.64 -25.31
CA LYS A 252 32.08 -9.08 -25.98
C LYS A 252 30.88 -10.02 -25.76
N GLY A 253 29.86 -9.58 -25.04
CA GLY A 253 28.64 -10.34 -24.82
C GLY A 253 28.74 -11.41 -23.71
N VAL A 254 27.96 -12.48 -23.84
CA VAL A 254 27.93 -13.58 -22.85
C VAL A 254 29.27 -14.33 -22.86
N PRO A 255 29.93 -14.52 -21.71
CA PRO A 255 31.21 -15.20 -21.65
C PRO A 255 31.08 -16.66 -22.11
N ASN A 256 32.07 -17.14 -22.87
CA ASN A 256 32.11 -18.55 -23.27
C ASN A 256 32.44 -19.46 -22.07
N LEU A 257 32.12 -20.75 -22.20
CA LEU A 257 32.27 -21.73 -21.12
C LEU A 257 33.72 -21.86 -20.60
N LEU A 258 34.72 -21.75 -21.48
CA LEU A 258 36.14 -21.81 -21.09
C LEU A 258 36.54 -20.61 -20.22
N THR A 259 36.02 -19.41 -20.53
CA THR A 259 36.25 -18.22 -19.73
C THR A 259 35.59 -18.33 -18.36
N ILE A 260 34.37 -18.89 -18.28
CA ILE A 260 33.67 -19.16 -17.01
C ILE A 260 34.46 -20.16 -16.15
N ILE A 261 34.99 -21.23 -16.74
CA ILE A 261 35.78 -22.22 -16.00
C ILE A 261 37.08 -21.59 -15.49
N ARG A 262 37.78 -20.79 -16.32
CA ARG A 262 39.02 -20.12 -15.91
C ARG A 262 38.81 -19.13 -14.77
N THR A 263 37.68 -18.42 -14.73
CA THR A 263 37.32 -17.50 -13.65
C THR A 263 37.04 -18.23 -12.34
N LEU A 264 36.35 -19.37 -12.37
CA LEU A 264 36.07 -20.16 -11.16
C LEU A 264 37.33 -20.76 -10.50
N ILE A 265 38.39 -20.97 -11.28
CA ILE A 265 39.64 -21.60 -10.82
C ILE A 265 40.72 -20.55 -10.51
N LEU A 266 40.46 -19.25 -10.75
CA LEU A 266 41.43 -18.20 -10.46
C LEU A 266 41.77 -18.18 -8.95
N PRO A 267 43.04 -18.44 -8.56
CA PRO A 267 43.44 -18.42 -7.16
C PRO A 267 43.25 -17.01 -6.58
N LYS A 268 42.82 -16.94 -5.33
CA LYS A 268 42.50 -15.66 -4.66
C LYS A 268 43.72 -14.79 -4.46
N GLU A 269 44.90 -15.40 -4.37
CA GLU A 269 46.18 -14.72 -4.24
C GLU A 269 46.49 -13.84 -5.48
N LYS A 270 45.74 -14.04 -6.57
CA LYS A 270 45.81 -13.21 -7.77
C LYS A 270 44.75 -12.09 -7.81
N TYR A 271 43.91 -11.95 -6.78
CA TYR A 271 42.95 -10.85 -6.74
C TYR A 271 43.69 -9.57 -6.36
N ASP A 272 43.54 -8.55 -7.21
CA ASP A 272 44.04 -7.21 -6.92
C ASP A 272 43.18 -6.56 -5.82
N GLU A 273 43.65 -6.67 -4.58
CA GLU A 273 43.01 -6.08 -3.40
C GLU A 273 43.04 -4.54 -3.43
N GLU A 274 44.04 -3.93 -4.06
CA GLU A 274 44.09 -2.47 -4.23
C GLU A 274 42.90 -2.03 -5.11
N ARG A 275 42.67 -2.73 -6.22
CA ARG A 275 41.51 -2.47 -7.08
C ARG A 275 40.18 -2.63 -6.34
N ILE A 276 39.98 -3.73 -5.61
CA ILE A 276 38.76 -3.97 -4.82
C ILE A 276 38.54 -2.86 -3.79
N GLN A 277 39.57 -2.50 -3.03
CA GLN A 277 39.47 -1.49 -1.98
C GLN A 277 39.17 -0.09 -2.55
N GLY A 278 39.69 0.23 -3.73
CA GLY A 278 39.34 1.47 -4.43
C GLY A 278 37.88 1.48 -4.88
N LEU A 279 37.34 0.36 -5.36
CA LEU A 279 35.91 0.24 -5.67
C LEU A 279 35.02 0.39 -4.43
N VAL A 280 35.42 -0.21 -3.29
CA VAL A 280 34.73 -0.03 -2.01
C VAL A 280 34.68 1.45 -1.62
N SER A 281 35.81 2.14 -1.75
CA SER A 281 35.96 3.56 -1.42
C SER A 281 35.15 4.45 -2.37
N ALA A 282 35.18 4.16 -3.68
CA ALA A 282 34.41 4.86 -4.70
C ALA A 282 32.89 4.74 -4.46
N VAL A 283 32.41 3.54 -4.15
CA VAL A 283 31.00 3.30 -3.81
C VAL A 283 30.60 4.01 -2.52
N ALA A 284 31.45 4.00 -1.49
CA ALA A 284 31.20 4.71 -0.24
C ALA A 284 31.12 6.22 -0.45
N LEU A 285 32.03 6.79 -1.24
CA LEU A 285 32.05 8.21 -1.61
C LEU A 285 30.76 8.58 -2.37
N LEU A 286 30.37 7.76 -3.35
CA LEU A 286 29.16 7.96 -4.15
C LEU A 286 27.89 7.91 -3.28
N ARG A 287 27.78 6.92 -2.40
CA ARG A 287 26.64 6.76 -1.48
C ARG A 287 26.53 7.93 -0.48
N LYS A 288 27.66 8.50 -0.07
CA LYS A 288 27.73 9.64 0.86
C LYS A 288 27.37 10.96 0.18
N LYS A 289 27.93 11.24 -1.01
CA LYS A 289 27.88 12.56 -1.66
C LYS A 289 26.82 12.66 -2.77
N SER A 290 26.36 11.56 -3.38
CA SER A 290 25.34 11.57 -4.45
C SER A 290 24.39 10.37 -4.41
N ARG A 291 23.36 10.43 -3.55
CA ARG A 291 22.36 9.35 -3.41
C ARG A 291 21.57 9.06 -4.68
N SER A 292 21.15 10.09 -5.41
CA SER A 292 20.36 9.92 -6.64
C SER A 292 21.17 9.20 -7.72
N PHE A 293 22.45 9.57 -7.87
CA PHE A 293 23.32 8.90 -8.82
C PHE A 293 23.70 7.48 -8.36
N TYR A 294 23.91 7.24 -7.06
CA TYR A 294 24.14 5.89 -6.54
C TYR A 294 22.97 4.94 -6.82
N LEU A 295 21.72 5.42 -6.72
CA LEU A 295 20.55 4.62 -7.08
C LEU A 295 20.46 4.39 -8.60
N ALA A 296 20.69 5.44 -9.39
CA ALA A 296 20.69 5.33 -10.86
C ALA A 296 21.80 4.40 -11.38
N SER A 297 22.98 4.41 -10.75
CA SER A 297 24.10 3.52 -11.12
C SER A 297 23.76 2.04 -10.97
N GLY A 298 22.77 1.71 -10.12
CA GLY A 298 22.21 0.36 -9.96
C GLY A 298 21.53 -0.22 -11.20
N THR A 299 21.28 0.60 -12.23
CA THR A 299 20.68 0.14 -13.49
C THR A 299 21.71 -0.21 -14.56
N PHE A 300 22.97 0.23 -14.40
CA PHE A 300 24.07 -0.19 -15.27
C PHE A 300 24.59 -1.57 -14.87
N GLU A 301 25.30 -2.26 -15.76
CA GLU A 301 25.87 -3.58 -15.50
C GLU A 301 27.32 -3.70 -15.97
N GLY A 302 28.00 -4.72 -15.45
CA GLY A 302 29.35 -5.11 -15.84
C GLY A 302 30.41 -4.01 -15.73
N ARG A 303 31.40 -4.06 -16.63
CA ARG A 303 32.52 -3.11 -16.67
C ARG A 303 32.09 -1.66 -16.88
N LEU A 304 31.02 -1.42 -17.63
CA LEU A 304 30.47 -0.07 -17.80
C LEU A 304 30.08 0.54 -16.45
N ARG A 305 29.41 -0.22 -15.57
CA ARG A 305 29.07 0.26 -14.22
C ARG A 305 30.32 0.53 -13.38
N ILE A 306 31.33 -0.33 -13.47
CA ILE A 306 32.61 -0.17 -12.76
C ILE A 306 33.28 1.15 -13.18
N ASP A 307 33.45 1.37 -14.48
CA ASP A 307 34.16 2.54 -14.99
C ASP A 307 33.37 3.84 -14.80
N LEU A 308 32.03 3.80 -14.86
CA LEU A 308 31.19 4.95 -14.49
C LEU A 308 31.34 5.32 -13.01
N ILE A 309 31.40 4.34 -12.11
CA ILE A 309 31.64 4.59 -10.68
C ILE A 309 33.03 5.19 -10.46
N ARG A 310 34.06 4.69 -11.17
CA ARG A 310 35.43 5.22 -11.10
C ARG A 310 35.51 6.66 -11.63
N LEU A 311 34.88 6.95 -12.77
CA LEU A 311 34.78 8.30 -13.33
C LEU A 311 34.11 9.27 -12.34
N TYR A 312 32.96 8.90 -11.78
CA TYR A 312 32.26 9.77 -10.83
C TYR A 312 33.04 9.95 -9.52
N ALA A 313 33.75 8.91 -9.05
CA ALA A 313 34.61 9.01 -7.90
C ALA A 313 35.77 9.99 -8.15
N PHE A 314 36.39 9.96 -9.34
CA PHE A 314 37.38 10.95 -9.75
C PHE A 314 36.79 12.36 -9.77
N CYS A 315 35.66 12.59 -10.47
CA CYS A 315 35.07 13.92 -10.56
C CYS A 315 34.78 14.49 -9.16
N ARG A 316 34.30 13.66 -8.23
CA ARG A 316 34.05 14.09 -6.84
C ARG A 316 35.30 14.28 -6.01
N ALA A 317 36.32 13.46 -6.20
CA ALA A 317 37.61 13.65 -5.55
C ALA A 317 38.31 14.93 -6.04
N ALA A 318 38.22 15.24 -7.33
CA ALA A 318 38.78 16.46 -7.91
C ALA A 318 38.05 17.71 -7.38
N ASP A 319 36.72 17.68 -7.36
CA ASP A 319 35.85 18.72 -6.77
C ASP A 319 36.19 18.96 -5.29
N ASP A 320 36.21 17.90 -4.47
CA ASP A 320 36.54 17.98 -3.04
C ASP A 320 37.99 18.47 -2.79
N LEU A 321 38.96 18.10 -3.65
CA LEU A 321 40.37 18.56 -3.53
C LEU A 321 40.53 20.06 -3.76
N VAL A 322 39.65 20.65 -4.58
CA VAL A 322 39.64 22.09 -4.86
C VAL A 322 38.81 22.82 -3.81
N ASP A 323 37.59 22.36 -3.50
CA ASP A 323 36.67 23.06 -2.60
C ASP A 323 37.04 22.93 -1.11
N GLU A 324 37.67 21.84 -0.66
CA GLU A 324 38.10 21.65 0.74
C GLU A 324 39.52 22.18 1.02
N ALA A 325 40.16 22.87 0.05
CA ALA A 325 41.49 23.43 0.23
C ALA A 325 41.49 24.63 1.23
N PRO A 326 42.55 24.80 2.06
CA PRO A 326 42.56 25.83 3.10
C PRO A 326 42.54 27.28 2.59
N SER A 327 43.00 27.52 1.36
CA SER A 327 43.07 28.84 0.74
C SER A 327 42.85 28.78 -0.78
N VAL A 328 42.59 29.94 -1.40
CA VAL A 328 42.43 30.06 -2.86
C VAL A 328 43.74 29.71 -3.59
N ASP A 329 44.90 30.05 -3.00
CA ASP A 329 46.21 29.68 -3.57
C ASP A 329 46.46 28.16 -3.47
N ASP A 330 46.03 27.52 -2.38
CA ASP A 330 46.06 26.06 -2.25
C ASP A 330 45.10 25.40 -3.25
N SER A 331 43.93 26.00 -3.49
CA SER A 331 42.96 25.53 -4.51
C SER A 331 43.56 25.59 -5.91
N ARG A 332 44.23 26.70 -6.25
CA ARG A 332 44.96 26.86 -7.52
C ARG A 332 46.11 25.85 -7.64
N ALA A 333 46.85 25.62 -6.56
CA ALA A 333 47.88 24.59 -6.51
C ALA A 333 47.30 23.18 -6.69
N SER A 334 46.12 22.89 -6.13
CA SER A 334 45.39 21.63 -6.34
C SER A 334 44.99 21.45 -7.79
N ILE A 335 44.48 22.48 -8.48
CA ILE A 335 44.17 22.43 -9.91
C ILE A 335 45.42 22.14 -10.74
N GLU A 336 46.54 22.81 -10.47
CA GLU A 336 47.80 22.55 -11.17
C GLU A 336 48.34 21.14 -10.92
N LYS A 337 48.16 20.60 -9.70
CA LYS A 337 48.47 19.20 -9.41
C LYS A 337 47.59 18.24 -10.21
N LEU A 338 46.30 18.53 -10.36
CA LEU A 338 45.38 17.74 -11.17
C LEU A 338 45.71 17.81 -12.66
N ARG A 339 46.07 18.99 -13.18
CA ARG A 339 46.54 19.17 -14.57
C ARG A 339 47.78 18.33 -14.84
N LYS A 340 48.78 18.41 -13.96
CA LYS A 340 50.00 17.61 -14.06
C LYS A 340 49.73 16.11 -13.93
N PHE A 341 48.77 15.72 -13.09
CA PHE A 341 48.31 14.32 -13.03
C PHE A 341 47.72 13.87 -14.37
N LEU A 342 46.82 14.66 -14.99
CA LEU A 342 46.24 14.34 -16.31
C LEU A 342 47.32 14.30 -17.39
N ASP A 343 48.25 15.25 -17.41
CA ASP A 343 49.37 15.26 -18.37
C ASP A 343 50.19 13.98 -18.29
N LEU A 344 50.58 13.55 -17.08
CA LEU A 344 51.31 12.30 -16.88
C LEU A 344 50.48 11.07 -17.28
N ALA A 345 49.20 11.03 -16.89
CA ALA A 345 48.32 9.90 -17.17
C ALA A 345 48.07 9.72 -18.69
N TYR A 346 47.97 10.83 -19.44
CA TYR A 346 47.79 10.80 -20.90
C TYR A 346 49.10 10.73 -21.70
N GLU A 347 50.24 11.19 -21.16
CA GLU A 347 51.57 10.99 -21.76
C GLU A 347 51.91 9.50 -21.83
N GLU A 348 51.59 8.76 -20.78
CA GLU A 348 51.88 7.33 -20.69
C GLU A 348 50.86 6.48 -21.44
N ASN A 349 49.58 6.90 -21.46
CA ASN A 349 48.45 6.25 -22.14
C ASN A 349 48.37 4.73 -21.90
N GLN A 350 48.52 4.32 -20.65
CA GLN A 350 48.46 2.91 -20.21
C GLN A 350 47.14 2.61 -19.52
N GLU A 351 46.68 1.35 -19.60
CA GLU A 351 45.45 0.89 -18.93
C GLU A 351 45.58 0.84 -17.41
N GLU A 352 46.80 0.63 -16.90
CA GLU A 352 47.15 0.64 -15.48
C GLU A 352 48.16 1.76 -15.17
N PRO A 353 48.09 2.39 -13.98
CA PRO A 353 48.92 3.54 -13.65
C PRO A 353 50.38 3.12 -13.45
N SER A 354 51.30 3.79 -14.15
CA SER A 354 52.74 3.52 -14.04
C SER A 354 53.28 3.82 -12.65
N GLN A 355 54.46 3.29 -12.35
CA GLN A 355 55.17 3.60 -11.10
C GLN A 355 55.45 5.10 -10.94
N ARG A 356 55.69 5.81 -12.05
CA ARG A 356 55.91 7.27 -12.06
C ARG A 356 54.65 8.03 -11.66
N LEU A 357 53.50 7.64 -12.23
CA LEU A 357 52.20 8.23 -11.90
C LEU A 357 51.81 7.95 -10.45
N ARG A 358 51.98 6.70 -9.98
CA ARG A 358 51.76 6.31 -8.58
C ARG A 358 52.60 7.14 -7.62
N GLN A 359 53.90 7.27 -7.89
CA GLN A 359 54.80 8.08 -7.06
C GLN A 359 54.39 9.56 -7.04
N TYR A 360 53.94 10.11 -8.17
CA TYR A 360 53.43 11.48 -8.24
C TYR A 360 52.19 11.67 -7.34
N VAL A 361 51.19 10.79 -7.46
CA VAL A 361 49.96 10.86 -6.67
C VAL A 361 50.27 10.73 -5.18
N THR A 362 51.06 9.72 -4.78
CA THR A 362 51.39 9.49 -3.36
C THR A 362 52.17 10.65 -2.75
N SER A 363 52.96 11.38 -3.53
CA SER A 363 53.78 12.49 -3.02
C SER A 363 53.06 13.84 -2.98
N ASN A 364 52.02 14.05 -3.82
CA ASN A 364 51.46 15.39 -4.05
C ASN A 364 49.96 15.52 -3.69
N ILE A 365 49.24 14.40 -3.63
CA ILE A 365 47.80 14.33 -3.40
C ILE A 365 47.54 13.72 -2.01
N PRO A 366 46.51 14.14 -1.25
CA PRO A 366 46.14 13.51 0.01
C PRO A 366 45.73 12.03 -0.15
N GLU A 367 46.09 11.21 0.84
CA GLU A 367 45.88 9.74 0.84
C GLU A 367 44.45 9.32 0.52
N MET A 368 43.47 10.04 1.06
CA MET A 368 42.05 9.77 0.86
C MET A 368 41.58 9.86 -0.61
N PHE A 369 42.34 10.53 -1.49
CA PHE A 369 41.99 10.69 -2.91
C PHE A 369 42.84 9.83 -3.85
N HIS A 370 43.90 9.18 -3.36
CA HIS A 370 44.85 8.41 -4.20
C HIS A 370 44.12 7.41 -5.10
N MET A 371 43.22 6.63 -4.51
CA MET A 371 42.50 5.56 -5.22
C MET A 371 41.55 6.11 -6.28
N ALA A 372 40.89 7.25 -6.02
CA ALA A 372 39.97 7.85 -6.99
C ALA A 372 40.71 8.37 -8.24
N LEU A 373 41.93 8.89 -8.06
CA LEU A 373 42.78 9.36 -9.17
C LEU A 373 43.43 8.19 -9.92
N LEU A 374 44.12 7.30 -9.21
CA LEU A 374 44.84 6.17 -9.83
C LEU A 374 43.91 5.19 -10.55
N GLN A 375 42.63 5.16 -10.18
CA GLN A 375 41.64 4.33 -10.84
C GLN A 375 40.84 5.06 -11.93
N LEU A 376 41.16 6.29 -12.33
CA LEU A 376 40.48 6.92 -13.47
C LEU A 376 40.81 6.13 -14.77
N PRO A 377 39.81 5.68 -15.57
CA PRO A 377 40.07 4.91 -16.78
C PRO A 377 40.46 5.82 -17.96
N THR A 378 41.62 6.49 -17.87
CA THR A 378 42.10 7.49 -18.85
C THR A 378 42.26 6.91 -20.26
N TYR A 379 42.61 5.64 -20.38
CA TYR A 379 42.74 4.94 -21.67
C TYR A 379 41.44 4.91 -22.50
N TYR A 380 40.26 4.98 -21.86
CA TYR A 380 38.96 4.98 -22.55
C TYR A 380 38.32 6.37 -22.68
N LEU A 381 38.93 7.39 -22.07
CA LEU A 381 38.34 8.71 -21.92
C LEU A 381 39.13 9.74 -22.73
N PRO A 382 38.49 10.67 -23.45
CA PRO A 382 39.20 11.80 -24.03
C PRO A 382 39.75 12.73 -22.94
N LYS A 383 40.93 13.30 -23.17
CA LYS A 383 41.56 14.26 -22.24
C LYS A 383 40.79 15.58 -22.18
N GLN A 384 40.30 16.06 -23.33
CA GLN A 384 39.74 17.41 -23.47
C GLN A 384 38.60 17.71 -22.48
N PRO A 385 37.59 16.84 -22.26
CA PRO A 385 36.55 17.11 -21.27
C PRO A 385 37.05 17.11 -19.82
N LEU A 386 38.11 16.37 -19.49
CA LEU A 386 38.73 16.41 -18.16
C LEU A 386 39.48 17.73 -17.95
N ASP A 387 40.18 18.23 -18.98
CA ASP A 387 40.81 19.55 -18.94
C ASP A 387 39.75 20.66 -18.84
N ASP A 388 38.62 20.52 -19.54
CA ASP A 388 37.51 21.47 -19.47
C ASP A 388 36.82 21.45 -18.09
N LEU A 389 36.76 20.31 -17.41
CA LEU A 389 36.34 20.22 -16.01
C LEU A 389 37.25 21.04 -15.09
N LEU A 390 38.57 20.95 -15.26
CA LEU A 390 39.52 21.77 -14.50
C LEU A 390 39.38 23.26 -14.81
N LYS A 391 39.05 23.64 -16.05
CA LYS A 391 38.69 25.04 -16.39
C LYS A 391 37.39 25.50 -15.73
N GLY A 392 36.47 24.58 -15.47
CA GLY A 392 35.28 24.83 -14.65
C GLY A 392 35.69 25.24 -13.24
N PHE A 393 36.58 24.48 -12.61
CA PHE A 393 37.14 24.82 -11.30
C PHE A 393 37.93 26.14 -11.30
N ASP A 394 38.68 26.45 -12.36
CA ASP A 394 39.33 27.77 -12.50
C ASP A 394 38.29 28.89 -12.48
N THR A 395 37.12 28.68 -13.10
CA THR A 395 36.02 29.65 -13.10
C THR A 395 35.46 29.85 -11.69
N ASP A 396 35.36 28.78 -10.90
CA ASP A 396 34.91 28.83 -9.51
C ASP A 396 35.88 29.62 -8.60
N LEU A 397 37.17 29.68 -8.93
CA LEU A 397 38.17 30.48 -8.22
C LEU A 397 38.15 31.99 -8.58
N LEU A 398 37.44 32.38 -9.65
CA LEU A 398 37.31 33.79 -10.04
C LEU A 398 36.25 34.53 -9.22
N PHE A 399 35.43 33.82 -8.42
CA PHE A 399 34.49 34.44 -7.50
C PHE A 399 35.25 35.06 -6.32
N GLU A 400 35.32 36.39 -6.28
CA GLU A 400 35.97 37.11 -5.19
C GLU A 400 35.15 38.34 -4.77
N ARG A 401 34.42 38.20 -3.65
CA ARG A 401 33.56 39.26 -3.14
C ARG A 401 34.30 40.55 -2.78
N LYS A 402 35.55 40.45 -2.27
CA LYS A 402 36.34 41.63 -1.85
C LYS A 402 36.78 42.51 -3.03
N SER A 403 37.04 41.91 -4.19
CA SER A 403 37.38 42.63 -5.42
C SER A 403 36.17 42.92 -6.30
N GLY A 404 34.99 42.37 -5.95
CA GLY A 404 33.75 42.51 -6.71
C GLY A 404 33.71 41.64 -7.98
N ALA A 405 34.57 40.63 -8.07
CA ALA A 405 34.69 39.77 -9.25
C ALA A 405 33.62 38.66 -9.25
N PHE A 406 32.72 38.71 -10.24
CA PHE A 406 31.71 37.69 -10.50
C PHE A 406 31.78 37.29 -12.00
N PRO A 407 32.31 36.10 -12.34
CA PRO A 407 32.71 35.76 -13.71
C PRO A 407 31.55 35.47 -14.68
N ILE A 408 30.30 35.33 -14.21
CA ILE A 408 29.14 34.99 -15.06
C ILE A 408 28.41 36.26 -15.49
N GLU A 409 28.83 36.89 -16.59
CA GLU A 409 28.22 38.15 -17.07
C GLU A 409 26.92 37.91 -17.85
N THR A 410 26.95 36.96 -18.79
CA THR A 410 25.91 36.69 -19.78
C THR A 410 25.30 35.29 -19.62
N THR A 411 24.29 34.99 -20.42
CA THR A 411 23.70 33.64 -20.42
C THR A 411 24.65 32.65 -21.10
N GLU A 412 25.42 33.14 -22.07
CA GLU A 412 26.45 32.41 -22.79
C GLU A 412 27.59 32.00 -21.85
N ASP A 413 28.01 32.87 -20.92
CA ASP A 413 29.01 32.51 -19.89
C ASP A 413 28.50 31.40 -18.97
N LEU A 414 27.20 31.41 -18.64
CA LEU A 414 26.57 30.37 -17.84
C LEU A 414 26.48 29.04 -18.61
N ASP A 415 26.19 29.08 -19.91
CA ASP A 415 26.24 27.90 -20.79
C ASP A 415 27.66 27.33 -20.88
N ILE A 416 28.68 28.18 -21.02
CA ILE A 416 30.10 27.78 -21.02
C ILE A 416 30.51 27.15 -19.69
N TYR A 417 30.07 27.72 -18.56
CA TYR A 417 30.31 27.11 -17.25
C TYR A 417 29.62 25.75 -17.15
N GLY A 418 28.33 25.67 -17.50
CA GLY A 418 27.56 24.43 -17.50
C GLY A 418 28.17 23.34 -18.39
N SER A 419 28.70 23.73 -19.55
CA SER A 419 29.35 22.81 -20.49
C SER A 419 30.67 22.29 -19.96
N ARG A 420 31.40 23.07 -19.14
CA ARG A 420 32.68 22.70 -18.53
C ARG A 420 32.54 21.82 -17.29
N VAL A 421 31.44 21.93 -16.54
CA VAL A 421 31.22 21.14 -15.31
C VAL A 421 30.37 19.89 -15.53
N ALA A 422 29.05 20.00 -15.65
CA ALA A 422 28.18 18.84 -15.81
C ALA A 422 28.14 18.34 -17.26
N GLY A 423 28.36 19.23 -18.23
CA GLY A 423 28.47 18.89 -19.66
C GLY A 423 29.60 17.91 -19.94
N THR A 424 30.80 18.18 -19.43
CA THR A 424 31.98 17.30 -19.58
C THR A 424 31.75 15.93 -18.93
N VAL A 425 31.12 15.87 -17.76
CA VAL A 425 30.79 14.60 -17.10
C VAL A 425 29.82 13.78 -17.94
N ALA A 426 28.80 14.42 -18.52
CA ALA A 426 27.84 13.75 -19.41
C ALA A 426 28.51 13.24 -20.70
N GLU A 427 29.42 14.01 -21.28
CA GLU A 427 30.24 13.61 -22.42
C GLU A 427 31.13 12.40 -22.09
N LEU A 428 31.86 12.43 -20.97
CA LEU A 428 32.70 11.32 -20.51
C LEU A 428 31.87 10.04 -20.25
N CYS A 429 30.66 10.17 -19.72
CA CYS A 429 29.74 9.04 -19.57
C CYS A 429 29.35 8.43 -20.92
N ASN A 430 29.04 9.25 -21.91
CA ASN A 430 28.70 8.79 -23.25
C ASN A 430 29.89 8.10 -23.94
N HIS A 431 31.12 8.59 -23.74
CA HIS A 431 32.32 7.90 -24.22
C HIS A 431 32.48 6.50 -23.62
N LEU A 432 32.25 6.33 -22.31
CA LEU A 432 32.29 5.01 -21.68
C LEU A 432 31.17 4.10 -22.21
N ILE A 433 29.95 4.62 -22.41
CA ILE A 433 28.84 3.85 -22.99
C ILE A 433 29.21 3.37 -24.39
N LEU A 434 29.68 4.28 -25.26
CA LEU A 434 30.07 3.96 -26.63
C LEU A 434 31.24 2.96 -26.68
N TYR A 435 32.21 3.08 -25.77
CA TYR A 435 33.34 2.16 -25.68
C TYR A 435 32.91 0.74 -25.25
N HIS A 436 32.06 0.64 -24.23
CA HIS A 436 31.61 -0.64 -23.69
C HIS A 436 30.48 -1.30 -24.51
N THR A 437 29.93 -0.58 -25.49
CA THR A 437 28.93 -1.12 -26.41
C THR A 437 29.55 -2.18 -27.33
N PRO A 438 28.95 -3.37 -27.45
CA PRO A 438 29.47 -4.45 -28.29
C PRO A 438 29.25 -4.22 -29.80
N GLU A 439 28.22 -3.45 -30.16
CA GLU A 439 27.82 -3.11 -31.53
C GLU A 439 28.51 -1.83 -32.02
N SER A 440 28.91 -1.79 -33.30
CA SER A 440 29.51 -0.59 -33.89
C SER A 440 28.43 0.47 -34.14
N VAL A 441 28.50 1.59 -33.43
CA VAL A 441 27.61 2.74 -33.64
C VAL A 441 28.17 3.63 -34.76
N PRO A 442 27.38 4.07 -35.75
CA PRO A 442 27.82 5.02 -36.78
C PRO A 442 28.39 6.32 -36.18
N GLU A 443 29.46 6.88 -36.78
CA GLU A 443 30.14 8.06 -36.25
C GLU A 443 29.25 9.30 -36.14
N ASP A 444 28.30 9.47 -37.05
CA ASP A 444 27.32 10.55 -37.03
C ASP A 444 26.42 10.47 -35.79
N ILE A 445 25.95 9.27 -35.45
CA ILE A 445 25.16 9.03 -34.23
C ILE A 445 26.02 9.22 -32.97
N GLN A 446 27.28 8.78 -32.99
CA GLN A 446 28.20 8.98 -31.87
C GLN A 446 28.39 10.47 -31.56
N ARG A 447 28.67 11.28 -32.60
CA ARG A 447 28.83 12.74 -32.45
C ARG A 447 27.55 13.39 -31.94
N GLU A 448 26.39 12.99 -32.46
CA GLU A 448 25.10 13.52 -32.03
C GLU A 448 24.80 13.20 -30.56
N VAL A 449 25.03 11.95 -30.13
CA VAL A 449 24.81 11.50 -28.76
C VAL A 449 25.74 12.23 -27.79
N VAL A 450 27.01 12.39 -28.13
CA VAL A 450 27.98 13.13 -27.30
C VAL A 450 27.57 14.60 -27.18
N ALA A 451 27.28 15.27 -28.29
CA ALA A 451 26.84 16.67 -28.29
C ALA A 451 25.54 16.88 -27.50
N SER A 452 24.56 15.99 -27.68
CA SER A 452 23.30 16.03 -26.91
C SER A 452 23.52 15.74 -25.43
N GLY A 453 24.51 14.90 -25.09
CA GLY A 453 24.94 14.66 -23.72
C GLY A 453 25.46 15.93 -23.05
N GLN A 454 26.24 16.73 -23.77
CA GLN A 454 26.72 18.01 -23.29
C GLN A 454 25.56 18.98 -22.99
N GLU A 455 24.61 19.11 -23.90
CA GLU A 455 23.39 19.91 -23.72
C GLU A 455 22.54 19.42 -22.53
N MET A 456 22.44 18.09 -22.36
CA MET A 456 21.78 17.49 -21.19
C MET A 456 22.53 17.83 -19.90
N GLY A 457 23.86 17.80 -19.90
CA GLY A 457 24.67 18.20 -18.76
C GLY A 457 24.44 19.66 -18.36
N ILE A 458 24.34 20.57 -19.32
CA ILE A 458 23.97 21.98 -19.07
C ILE A 458 22.59 22.07 -18.40
N ALA A 459 21.59 21.33 -18.91
CA ALA A 459 20.26 21.29 -18.29
C ALA A 459 20.32 20.84 -16.82
N LEU A 460 21.08 19.79 -16.53
CA LEU A 460 21.28 19.29 -15.16
C LEU A 460 21.99 20.32 -14.28
N GLN A 461 22.97 21.06 -14.83
CA GLN A 461 23.67 22.10 -14.09
C GLN A 461 22.77 23.29 -13.78
N TYR A 462 21.85 23.64 -14.68
CA TYR A 462 20.88 24.70 -14.42
C TYR A 462 19.94 24.30 -13.27
N VAL A 463 19.51 23.05 -13.22
CA VAL A 463 18.75 22.51 -12.08
C VAL A 463 19.60 22.54 -10.80
N ASN A 464 20.90 22.25 -10.87
CA ASN A 464 21.81 22.38 -9.72
C ASN A 464 21.90 23.79 -9.19
N ILE A 465 22.21 24.76 -10.06
CA ILE A 465 22.32 26.17 -9.67
C ILE A 465 20.98 26.67 -9.14
N ALA A 466 19.86 26.32 -9.81
CA ALA A 466 18.52 26.67 -9.35
C ALA A 466 18.17 26.03 -8.00
N ARG A 467 18.72 24.86 -7.68
CA ARG A 467 18.57 24.21 -6.37
C ARG A 467 19.40 24.97 -5.32
N ASP A 468 20.65 25.26 -5.63
CA ASP A 468 21.68 25.61 -4.65
C ASP A 468 22.02 27.11 -4.54
N ILE A 469 21.26 28.02 -5.18
CA ILE A 469 21.44 29.50 -5.11
C ILE A 469 21.86 29.99 -3.72
N LYS A 470 21.21 29.50 -2.66
CA LYS A 470 21.56 29.88 -1.28
C LYS A 470 22.88 29.29 -0.81
N THR A 471 23.09 28.00 -1.03
CA THR A 471 24.34 27.31 -0.63
C THR A 471 25.53 27.98 -1.32
N ASP A 472 25.37 28.37 -2.58
CA ASP A 472 26.38 29.08 -3.37
C ASP A 472 26.61 30.49 -2.80
N ALA A 473 25.53 31.21 -2.49
CA ALA A 473 25.60 32.52 -1.84
C ALA A 473 26.28 32.49 -0.45
N ASP A 474 26.07 31.42 0.34
CA ASP A 474 26.68 31.24 1.67
C ASP A 474 28.22 31.10 1.60
N ILE A 475 28.77 30.75 0.42
CA ILE A 475 30.21 30.70 0.13
C ILE A 475 30.66 31.79 -0.86
N ASP A 476 29.89 32.89 -0.95
CA ASP A 476 30.15 34.06 -1.79
C ASP A 476 30.18 33.79 -3.32
N ARG A 477 29.55 32.71 -3.80
CA ARG A 477 29.41 32.39 -5.24
C ARG A 477 28.01 32.77 -5.77
N VAL A 478 27.95 33.46 -6.91
CA VAL A 478 26.70 33.88 -7.56
C VAL A 478 26.71 33.52 -9.05
N TYR A 479 26.12 32.38 -9.39
CA TYR A 479 26.08 31.87 -10.77
C TYR A 479 24.96 32.49 -11.64
N LEU A 480 24.09 33.33 -11.08
CA LEU A 480 23.07 34.05 -11.85
C LEU A 480 23.74 35.11 -12.74
N PRO A 481 23.46 35.16 -14.06
CA PRO A 481 24.11 36.12 -14.95
C PRO A 481 23.95 37.58 -14.51
N LEU A 482 25.04 38.36 -14.51
CA LEU A 482 25.00 39.79 -14.14
C LEU A 482 24.04 40.59 -15.03
N SER A 483 23.93 40.23 -16.31
CA SER A 483 22.97 40.80 -17.25
C SER A 483 21.50 40.56 -16.83
N TRP A 484 21.20 39.46 -16.14
CA TRP A 484 19.88 39.18 -15.59
C TRP A 484 19.64 39.98 -14.31
N LEU A 485 20.63 40.04 -13.43
CA LEU A 485 20.57 40.84 -12.20
C LEU A 485 20.37 42.32 -12.52
N LYS A 486 21.16 42.89 -13.44
CA LYS A 486 21.04 44.29 -13.88
C LYS A 486 19.65 44.62 -14.45
N LYS A 487 19.04 43.70 -15.22
CA LYS A 487 17.67 43.85 -15.73
C LYS A 487 16.62 43.79 -14.61
N ALA A 488 16.86 43.00 -13.57
CA ALA A 488 16.04 42.93 -12.37
C ALA A 488 16.35 44.03 -11.34
N GLN A 489 17.26 44.96 -11.66
CA GLN A 489 17.77 46.01 -10.75
C GLN A 489 18.40 45.45 -9.47
N LEU A 490 19.06 44.30 -9.57
CA LEU A 490 19.78 43.62 -8.50
C LEU A 490 21.30 43.68 -8.75
N THR A 491 22.05 43.60 -7.67
CA THR A 491 23.50 43.36 -7.64
C THR A 491 23.78 41.94 -7.14
N PRO A 492 24.99 41.39 -7.38
CA PRO A 492 25.39 40.11 -6.79
C PRO A 492 25.30 40.09 -5.26
N GLU A 493 25.59 41.23 -4.62
CA GLU A 493 25.49 41.40 -3.17
C GLU A 493 24.04 41.23 -2.68
N ASP A 494 23.04 41.65 -3.46
CA ASP A 494 21.63 41.42 -3.13
C ASP A 494 21.26 39.92 -3.15
N VAL A 495 21.91 39.14 -4.03
CA VAL A 495 21.75 37.68 -4.08
C VAL A 495 22.36 37.02 -2.84
N ILE A 496 23.51 37.50 -2.40
CA ILE A 496 24.19 36.99 -1.19
C ILE A 496 23.39 37.34 0.07
N GLN A 497 22.91 38.58 0.17
CA GLN A 497 22.19 39.05 1.36
C GLN A 497 20.76 38.50 1.45
N ASN A 498 20.07 38.35 0.31
CA ASN A 498 18.68 37.87 0.29
C ASN A 498 18.44 36.86 -0.85
N PRO A 499 19.02 35.64 -0.80
CA PRO A 499 18.92 34.64 -1.87
C PRO A 499 17.50 34.10 -2.12
N HIS A 500 16.53 34.51 -1.29
CA HIS A 500 15.11 34.15 -1.40
C HIS A 500 14.21 35.34 -1.74
N GLY A 501 14.80 36.47 -2.14
CA GLY A 501 14.03 37.64 -2.57
C GLY A 501 13.10 37.30 -3.74
N PRO A 502 11.92 37.94 -3.85
CA PRO A 502 10.94 37.64 -4.90
C PRO A 502 11.53 37.82 -6.32
N SER A 503 12.41 38.80 -6.50
CA SER A 503 13.13 39.02 -7.76
C SER A 503 14.13 37.90 -8.07
N ILE A 504 14.75 37.27 -7.07
CA ILE A 504 15.68 36.14 -7.23
C ILE A 504 14.91 34.85 -7.50
N GLU A 505 13.74 34.66 -6.89
CA GLU A 505 12.85 33.55 -7.23
C GLU A 505 12.34 33.63 -8.68
N ALA A 506 12.05 34.84 -9.18
CA ALA A 506 11.76 35.02 -10.62
C ALA A 506 12.94 34.61 -11.51
N LEU A 507 14.18 34.91 -11.10
CA LEU A 507 15.39 34.46 -11.80
C LEU A 507 15.62 32.94 -11.67
N ARG A 508 15.26 32.32 -10.54
CA ARG A 508 15.26 30.85 -10.37
C ARG A 508 14.31 30.18 -11.36
N HIS A 509 13.09 30.70 -11.50
CA HIS A 509 12.13 30.19 -12.49
C HIS A 509 12.67 30.32 -13.92
N LYS A 510 13.26 31.48 -14.24
CA LYS A 510 13.91 31.69 -15.54
C LYS A 510 15.03 30.67 -15.81
N LEU A 511 15.83 30.36 -14.80
CA LEU A 511 16.89 29.34 -14.89
C LEU A 511 16.31 27.93 -15.12
N LEU A 512 15.23 27.57 -14.40
CA LEU A 512 14.52 26.31 -14.59
C LEU A 512 13.86 26.20 -15.97
N ASP A 513 13.27 27.28 -16.49
CA ASP A 513 12.70 27.28 -17.84
C ASP A 513 13.75 26.97 -18.90
N ARG A 514 14.95 27.56 -18.77
CA ARG A 514 16.07 27.23 -19.65
C ARG A 514 16.56 25.80 -19.47
N ALA A 515 16.57 25.28 -18.24
CA ALA A 515 16.92 23.89 -17.97
C ALA A 515 15.97 22.92 -18.72
N PHE A 516 14.66 23.20 -18.67
CA PHE A 516 13.66 22.39 -19.38
C PHE A 516 13.74 22.55 -20.91
N GLU A 517 14.06 23.74 -21.41
CA GLU A 517 14.33 23.97 -22.84
C GLU A 517 15.47 23.06 -23.34
N LYS A 518 16.62 23.13 -22.66
CA LYS A 518 17.81 22.31 -22.96
C LYS A 518 17.52 20.81 -22.85
N TYR A 519 16.84 20.39 -21.78
CA TYR A 519 16.41 19.00 -21.61
C TYR A 519 15.50 18.52 -22.75
N ASN A 520 14.51 19.32 -23.16
CA ASN A 520 13.59 18.95 -24.24
C ASN A 520 14.30 18.82 -25.59
N MET A 521 15.33 19.65 -25.84
CA MET A 521 16.17 19.55 -27.04
C MET A 521 17.01 18.26 -27.06
N ALA A 522 17.56 17.86 -25.92
CA ALA A 522 18.48 16.71 -25.82
C ALA A 522 17.78 15.37 -25.53
N LYS A 523 16.53 15.37 -25.04
CA LYS A 523 15.82 14.15 -24.59
C LYS A 523 15.71 13.07 -25.67
N SER A 524 15.42 13.45 -26.91
CA SER A 524 15.28 12.49 -28.01
C SER A 524 16.58 11.76 -28.36
N ALA A 525 17.73 12.34 -28.03
CA ALA A 525 19.03 11.70 -28.25
C ALA A 525 19.26 10.51 -27.30
N ILE A 526 18.59 10.47 -26.14
CA ILE A 526 18.61 9.30 -25.25
C ILE A 526 18.07 8.07 -25.99
N ASP A 527 17.11 8.24 -26.90
CA ASP A 527 16.57 7.11 -27.66
C ASP A 527 17.56 6.53 -28.67
N LYS A 528 18.60 7.29 -29.03
CA LYS A 528 19.68 6.90 -29.95
C LYS A 528 20.89 6.28 -29.23
N LEU A 529 20.90 6.29 -27.90
CA LEU A 529 21.94 5.59 -27.13
C LEU A 529 21.87 4.08 -27.36
N PRO A 530 23.02 3.38 -27.29
CA PRO A 530 23.06 1.93 -27.24
C PRO A 530 22.17 1.34 -26.14
N SER A 531 21.68 0.13 -26.36
CA SER A 531 20.71 -0.53 -25.48
C SER A 531 21.18 -0.64 -24.03
N GLU A 532 22.48 -0.78 -23.83
CA GLU A 532 23.19 -0.93 -22.57
C GLU A 532 23.19 0.35 -21.72
N GLY A 533 23.19 1.53 -22.38
CA GLY A 533 23.21 2.83 -21.70
C GLY A 533 21.86 3.56 -21.71
N LYS A 534 20.98 3.26 -22.68
CA LYS A 534 19.73 3.97 -22.91
C LYS A 534 18.78 3.98 -21.71
N GLY A 535 18.45 2.80 -21.19
CA GLY A 535 17.57 2.66 -20.02
C GLY A 535 18.15 3.34 -18.77
N PRO A 536 19.40 3.01 -18.40
CA PRO A 536 20.07 3.61 -17.25
C PRO A 536 20.19 5.14 -17.28
N ILE A 537 20.61 5.71 -18.41
CA ILE A 537 20.71 7.17 -18.59
C ILE A 537 19.35 7.84 -18.47
N ARG A 538 18.30 7.24 -19.04
CA ARG A 538 16.93 7.76 -18.88
C ARG A 538 16.53 7.82 -17.41
N VAL A 539 16.79 6.78 -16.62
CA VAL A 539 16.50 6.77 -15.18
C VAL A 539 17.29 7.86 -14.45
N ALA A 540 18.59 8.01 -14.74
CA ALA A 540 19.44 9.03 -14.13
C ALA A 540 18.94 10.46 -14.41
N VAL A 541 18.64 10.75 -15.68
CA VAL A 541 18.17 12.08 -16.13
C VAL A 541 16.79 12.39 -15.57
N GLU A 542 15.81 11.49 -15.70
CA GLU A 542 14.44 11.75 -15.22
C GLU A 542 14.40 11.95 -13.70
N SER A 543 15.21 11.19 -12.95
CA SER A 543 15.32 11.35 -11.49
C SER A 543 15.83 12.75 -11.11
N TYR A 544 16.67 13.35 -11.94
CA TYR A 544 17.22 14.68 -11.69
C TYR A 544 16.28 15.80 -12.15
N MET A 545 15.66 15.65 -13.32
CA MET A 545 14.70 16.63 -13.83
C MET A 545 13.45 16.72 -12.96
N GLU A 546 13.08 15.64 -12.26
CA GLU A 546 12.04 15.67 -11.25
C GLU A 546 12.36 16.66 -10.11
N ILE A 547 13.63 16.82 -9.72
CA ILE A 547 14.05 17.85 -8.75
C ILE A 547 13.71 19.24 -9.28
N GLY A 548 14.00 19.51 -10.56
CA GLY A 548 13.65 20.77 -11.21
C GLY A 548 12.14 21.02 -11.25
N ARG A 549 11.33 19.98 -11.51
CA ARG A 549 9.85 20.09 -11.51
C ARG A 549 9.34 20.46 -10.13
N VAL A 550 9.88 19.82 -9.09
CA VAL A 550 9.53 20.11 -7.69
C VAL A 550 9.94 21.54 -7.28
N LEU A 551 11.13 22.00 -7.68
CA LEU A 551 11.58 23.38 -7.41
C LEU A 551 10.67 24.42 -8.06
N ARG A 552 10.17 24.14 -9.27
CA ARG A 552 9.23 25.00 -10.00
C ARG A 552 7.87 25.10 -9.32
N GLU A 553 7.39 24.04 -8.68
CA GLU A 553 6.07 24.02 -8.05
C GLU A 553 6.05 24.63 -6.63
N LYS A 554 7.17 24.62 -5.87
CA LYS A 554 7.12 24.81 -4.40
C LYS A 554 8.14 25.76 -3.75
N GLY A 555 9.16 26.29 -4.45
CA GLY A 555 10.23 27.10 -3.84
C GLY A 555 11.13 26.34 -2.82
N PRO A 556 12.31 26.86 -2.43
CA PRO A 556 13.29 26.13 -1.58
C PRO A 556 12.97 26.13 -0.06
N THR A 557 12.99 24.93 0.55
CA THR A 557 12.83 24.50 1.97
C THR A 557 14.11 24.12 2.78
N MET A 558 14.67 24.92 3.70
CA MET A 558 15.98 24.63 4.35
C MET A 558 15.97 23.64 5.55
N LYS A 559 16.93 22.70 5.57
CA LYS A 559 17.51 22.12 6.82
C LYS A 559 19.03 21.87 6.66
N LYS A 560 19.83 22.41 7.59
CA LYS A 560 21.30 22.29 7.69
C LYS A 560 22.12 22.81 6.49
N GLY A 561 22.01 24.11 6.16
CA GLY A 561 23.01 24.80 5.32
C GLY A 561 23.17 24.29 3.88
N ARG A 562 22.20 23.52 3.38
CA ARG A 562 22.01 23.18 1.97
C ARG A 562 20.54 23.35 1.65
N ALA A 563 20.24 23.93 0.48
CA ALA A 563 18.90 23.91 -0.07
C ALA A 563 18.50 22.46 -0.35
N THR A 564 17.87 21.85 0.65
CA THR A 564 17.19 20.57 0.47
C THR A 564 15.77 20.88 0.01
N VAL A 565 15.14 19.94 -0.69
CA VAL A 565 13.71 20.03 -0.92
C VAL A 565 13.05 20.11 0.46
N PRO A 566 12.15 21.07 0.72
CA PRO A 566 11.39 21.06 1.94
C PRO A 566 10.79 19.68 2.11
N LYS A 567 10.79 19.15 3.34
CA LYS A 567 9.74 18.17 3.62
C LYS A 567 8.43 18.86 3.27
N MET A 568 7.54 18.13 2.60
CA MET A 568 6.21 18.55 2.19
C MET A 568 5.31 19.05 3.35
N SER A 569 5.88 19.29 4.55
CA SER A 569 5.25 19.68 5.80
C SER A 569 5.06 21.18 6.01
N ASP A 570 5.76 22.07 5.29
CA ASP A 570 5.82 23.49 5.69
C ASP A 570 4.96 24.43 4.82
N ILE A 571 4.43 23.96 3.68
CA ILE A 571 3.29 24.59 2.98
C ILE A 571 2.04 23.80 3.35
N LYS A 572 1.08 24.45 4.02
CA LYS A 572 -0.20 23.83 4.36
C LYS A 572 -0.98 23.55 3.06
N LYS A 573 -0.96 22.30 2.59
CA LYS A 573 -1.77 21.88 1.45
C LYS A 573 -3.24 22.24 1.69
N SER A 574 -3.90 22.73 0.66
CA SER A 574 -5.31 23.08 0.64
C SER A 574 -6.18 21.87 0.33
N VAL A 575 -7.24 21.68 1.10
CA VAL A 575 -8.17 20.54 0.98
C VAL A 575 -9.60 21.08 0.92
N ILE A 576 -10.35 20.67 -0.10
CA ILE A 576 -11.80 20.87 -0.16
C ILE A 576 -12.50 19.55 0.18
N VAL A 577 -13.44 19.59 1.13
CA VAL A 577 -14.30 18.47 1.50
C VAL A 577 -15.73 18.76 1.06
N ILE A 578 -16.31 17.90 0.26
CA ILE A 578 -17.68 18.02 -0.25
C ILE A 578 -18.63 17.25 0.69
N GLY A 579 -19.44 17.98 1.44
CA GLY A 579 -20.44 17.48 2.39
C GLY A 579 -19.99 17.50 3.85
N ALA A 580 -20.82 18.09 4.72
CA ALA A 580 -20.63 18.20 6.16
C ALA A 580 -21.29 17.05 6.96
N GLY A 581 -21.38 15.85 6.37
CA GLY A 581 -21.72 14.63 7.10
C GLY A 581 -20.58 14.19 8.03
N VAL A 582 -20.86 13.27 8.96
CA VAL A 582 -19.89 12.86 9.99
C VAL A 582 -18.54 12.41 9.41
N GLY A 583 -18.52 11.64 8.31
CA GLY A 583 -17.28 11.24 7.65
C GLY A 583 -16.44 12.43 7.18
N GLY A 584 -17.08 13.41 6.54
CA GLY A 584 -16.43 14.63 6.05
C GLY A 584 -15.92 15.53 7.18
N VAL A 585 -16.75 15.75 8.20
CA VAL A 585 -16.38 16.57 9.38
C VAL A 585 -15.21 15.92 10.14
N SER A 586 -15.27 14.61 10.39
CA SER A 586 -14.19 13.90 11.08
C SER A 586 -12.88 13.90 10.27
N THR A 587 -12.92 13.69 8.95
CA THR A 587 -11.73 13.76 8.10
C THR A 587 -11.14 15.18 8.07
N ALA A 588 -11.99 16.20 7.95
CA ALA A 588 -11.56 17.59 7.92
C ALA A 588 -10.84 18.01 9.22
N ALA A 589 -11.42 17.68 10.39
CA ALA A 589 -10.82 17.99 11.68
C ALA A 589 -9.43 17.32 11.85
N ARG A 590 -9.30 16.05 11.43
CA ARG A 590 -8.03 15.31 11.43
C ARG A 590 -6.97 15.96 10.53
N LEU A 591 -7.34 16.33 9.31
CA LEU A 591 -6.41 16.98 8.37
C LEU A 591 -6.00 18.38 8.86
N ALA A 592 -6.92 19.15 9.41
CA ALA A 592 -6.61 20.44 10.03
C ALA A 592 -5.65 20.29 11.22
N LYS A 593 -5.87 19.29 12.08
CA LYS A 593 -4.94 18.94 13.18
C LYS A 593 -3.54 18.58 12.65
N ALA A 594 -3.46 17.91 11.51
CA ALA A 594 -2.21 17.56 10.84
C ALA A 594 -1.58 18.72 10.05
N GLY A 595 -2.18 19.92 10.08
CA GLY A 595 -1.63 21.14 9.51
C GLY A 595 -2.13 21.49 8.11
N PHE A 596 -3.16 20.84 7.58
CA PHE A 596 -3.76 21.20 6.28
C PHE A 596 -4.69 22.41 6.41
N ARG A 597 -4.85 23.17 5.32
CA ARG A 597 -5.90 24.21 5.23
C ARG A 597 -7.14 23.57 4.63
N VAL A 598 -8.22 23.45 5.41
CA VAL A 598 -9.40 22.67 5.02
C VAL A 598 -10.64 23.55 4.92
N THR A 599 -11.39 23.41 3.83
CA THR A 599 -12.71 24.03 3.64
C THR A 599 -13.75 22.95 3.36
N ILE A 600 -14.83 22.91 4.14
CA ILE A 600 -16.01 22.07 3.90
C ILE A 600 -17.04 22.87 3.12
N LEU A 601 -17.59 22.27 2.08
CA LEU A 601 -18.71 22.80 1.30
C LEU A 601 -19.93 21.90 1.52
N GLU A 602 -21.00 22.45 2.07
CA GLU A 602 -22.25 21.74 2.36
C GLU A 602 -23.40 22.40 1.62
N LYS A 603 -24.20 21.60 0.90
CA LYS A 603 -25.31 22.12 0.10
C LYS A 603 -26.48 22.60 0.96
N ASN A 604 -26.68 21.98 2.12
CA ASN A 604 -27.73 22.33 3.06
C ASN A 604 -27.28 23.50 3.95
N ASP A 605 -28.23 24.13 4.64
CA ASP A 605 -28.00 25.19 5.62
C ASP A 605 -27.61 24.66 7.02
N PHE A 606 -27.46 23.34 7.17
CA PHE A 606 -27.09 22.67 8.41
C PHE A 606 -25.97 21.63 8.20
N THR A 607 -25.29 21.26 9.28
CA THR A 607 -24.26 20.20 9.31
C THR A 607 -24.81 18.86 9.81
N GLY A 608 -24.07 17.76 9.62
CA GLY A 608 -24.44 16.44 10.13
C GLY A 608 -24.94 15.46 9.09
N GLY A 609 -25.40 15.93 7.92
CA GLY A 609 -26.02 15.07 6.92
C GLY A 609 -27.16 14.28 7.55
N ARG A 610 -27.14 12.95 7.42
CA ARG A 610 -28.15 12.05 8.04
C ARG A 610 -28.23 12.13 9.56
N CYS A 611 -27.20 12.66 10.24
CA CYS A 611 -27.22 12.91 11.68
C CYS A 611 -27.83 14.28 12.04
N SER A 612 -28.72 14.81 11.20
CA SER A 612 -29.43 16.07 11.44
C SER A 612 -30.61 15.89 12.41
N LEU A 613 -31.10 17.02 12.91
CA LEU A 613 -32.29 17.10 13.75
C LEU A 613 -33.43 17.79 12.99
N ILE A 614 -34.66 17.36 13.27
CA ILE A 614 -35.88 18.09 12.89
C ILE A 614 -36.45 18.72 14.16
N HIS A 615 -36.86 19.98 14.05
CA HIS A 615 -37.54 20.69 15.14
C HIS A 615 -38.92 21.14 14.66
N ASN A 616 -39.94 20.94 15.50
CA ASN A 616 -41.29 21.41 15.23
C ASN A 616 -42.03 21.72 16.55
N ASP A 617 -42.51 22.95 16.74
CA ASP A 617 -43.33 23.36 17.91
C ASP A 617 -42.78 22.93 19.28
N GLY A 618 -41.45 22.99 19.46
CA GLY A 618 -40.77 22.58 20.69
C GLY A 618 -40.45 21.08 20.79
N HIS A 619 -40.89 20.27 19.81
CA HIS A 619 -40.46 18.89 19.63
C HIS A 619 -39.15 18.82 18.84
N ARG A 620 -38.27 17.88 19.21
CA ARG A 620 -37.02 17.55 18.52
C ARG A 620 -37.01 16.08 18.14
N PHE A 621 -36.60 15.81 16.90
CA PHE A 621 -36.48 14.46 16.37
C PHE A 621 -35.10 14.21 15.76
N ASP A 622 -34.52 13.05 16.04
CA ASP A 622 -33.34 12.57 15.34
C ASP A 622 -33.75 12.10 13.94
N GLN A 623 -33.22 12.75 12.88
CA GLN A 623 -33.68 12.50 11.53
C GLN A 623 -33.26 11.10 11.03
N GLY A 624 -32.07 10.64 11.39
CA GLY A 624 -31.54 9.34 10.99
C GLY A 624 -31.09 8.48 12.17
N PRO A 625 -29.79 8.49 12.56
CA PRO A 625 -29.30 7.63 13.64
C PRO A 625 -29.89 8.01 15.00
N SER A 626 -30.36 7.00 15.74
CA SER A 626 -30.85 7.12 17.13
C SER A 626 -30.14 6.18 18.10
N LEU A 627 -29.30 5.27 17.60
CA LEU A 627 -28.59 4.24 18.38
C LEU A 627 -27.08 4.49 18.27
N LEU A 628 -26.43 4.86 19.39
CA LEU A 628 -24.97 4.98 19.42
C LEU A 628 -24.36 3.66 19.90
N LEU A 629 -23.79 2.94 18.94
CA LEU A 629 -23.07 1.68 19.11
C LEU A 629 -21.57 1.89 18.86
N LEU A 630 -20.74 0.97 19.35
CA LEU A 630 -19.28 1.04 19.22
C LEU A 630 -18.70 2.36 19.78
N PRO A 631 -19.04 2.75 21.04
CA PRO A 631 -18.59 4.01 21.66
C PRO A 631 -17.09 4.24 21.58
N ARG A 632 -16.29 3.16 21.50
CA ARG A 632 -14.83 3.22 21.33
C ARG A 632 -14.40 4.12 20.16
N PHE A 633 -15.06 4.05 19.01
CA PHE A 633 -14.70 4.90 17.86
C PHE A 633 -15.01 6.38 18.08
N PHE A 634 -16.04 6.68 18.86
CA PHE A 634 -16.37 8.05 19.26
C PHE A 634 -15.31 8.59 20.23
N HIS A 635 -14.93 7.82 21.26
CA HIS A 635 -13.84 8.23 22.13
C HIS A 635 -12.52 8.42 21.36
N GLU A 636 -12.19 7.51 20.45
CA GLU A 636 -10.95 7.54 19.65
C GLU A 636 -10.82 8.80 18.79
N ILE A 637 -11.90 9.27 18.12
CA ILE A 637 -11.81 10.50 17.31
C ILE A 637 -11.53 11.74 18.16
N PHE A 638 -12.18 11.89 19.32
CA PHE A 638 -11.91 13.05 20.18
C PHE A 638 -10.51 12.99 20.79
N GLN A 639 -10.05 11.79 21.18
CA GLN A 639 -8.67 11.56 21.62
C GLN A 639 -7.64 11.93 20.55
N ASP A 640 -7.86 11.47 19.31
CA ASP A 640 -6.98 11.79 18.18
C ASP A 640 -6.90 13.30 17.88
N LEU A 641 -7.93 14.07 18.25
CA LEU A 641 -7.96 15.53 18.14
C LEU A 641 -7.37 16.24 19.37
N GLY A 642 -7.06 15.51 20.43
CA GLY A 642 -6.50 16.00 21.70
C GLY A 642 -7.53 16.49 22.70
N THR A 643 -8.74 15.90 22.71
CA THR A 643 -9.84 16.24 23.62
C THR A 643 -10.65 14.98 24.00
N SER A 644 -11.82 15.12 24.61
CA SER A 644 -12.76 14.03 24.91
C SER A 644 -14.21 14.44 24.64
N LEU A 645 -15.10 13.46 24.47
CA LEU A 645 -16.56 13.71 24.36
C LEU A 645 -17.07 14.60 25.50
N THR A 646 -16.69 14.29 26.73
CA THR A 646 -17.10 15.03 27.93
C THR A 646 -16.55 16.47 27.96
N ALA A 647 -15.31 16.68 27.52
CA ALA A 647 -14.71 18.02 27.45
C ALA A 647 -15.37 18.90 26.37
N GLU A 648 -15.92 18.29 25.32
CA GLU A 648 -16.70 18.99 24.30
C GLU A 648 -18.20 19.06 24.62
N GLY A 649 -18.61 18.69 25.85
CA GLY A 649 -19.99 18.82 26.31
C GLY A 649 -20.95 17.74 25.79
N VAL A 650 -20.45 16.61 25.30
CA VAL A 650 -21.28 15.47 24.87
C VAL A 650 -21.46 14.49 26.02
N GLU A 651 -22.65 14.49 26.62
CA GLU A 651 -23.07 13.52 27.63
C GLU A 651 -23.77 12.33 26.96
N LEU A 652 -23.27 11.11 27.21
CA LEU A 652 -23.86 9.88 26.70
C LEU A 652 -24.73 9.23 27.77
N LEU A 653 -26.00 9.04 27.46
CA LEU A 653 -27.00 8.40 28.31
C LEU A 653 -27.13 6.93 27.91
N LYS A 654 -27.13 6.02 28.87
CA LYS A 654 -27.35 4.59 28.58
C LYS A 654 -28.85 4.31 28.47
N CYS A 655 -29.26 3.63 27.41
CA CYS A 655 -30.63 3.20 27.22
C CYS A 655 -30.85 1.88 28.00
N GLU A 656 -31.71 1.90 29.00
CA GLU A 656 -32.10 0.71 29.77
C GLU A 656 -33.63 0.66 29.91
N PRO A 657 -34.31 -0.34 29.32
CA PRO A 657 -33.75 -1.40 28.47
C PRO A 657 -33.15 -0.86 27.17
N ASN A 658 -32.34 -1.67 26.48
CA ASN A 658 -31.80 -1.31 25.17
C ASN A 658 -32.94 -1.03 24.19
N TYR A 659 -33.91 -1.96 24.09
CA TYR A 659 -35.16 -1.80 23.37
C TYR A 659 -36.15 -2.93 23.70
N ASN A 660 -37.43 -2.69 23.40
CA ASN A 660 -38.48 -3.71 23.48
C ASN A 660 -38.85 -4.22 22.09
N ILE A 661 -39.01 -5.53 21.96
CA ILE A 661 -39.49 -6.19 20.74
C ILE A 661 -40.93 -6.67 20.97
N TRP A 662 -41.87 -6.26 20.12
CA TRP A 662 -43.29 -6.58 20.19
C TRP A 662 -43.69 -7.57 19.09
N PHE A 663 -44.47 -8.59 19.44
CA PHE A 663 -44.95 -9.64 18.53
C PHE A 663 -46.45 -9.52 18.24
N GLY A 664 -46.95 -10.23 17.22
CA GLY A 664 -48.37 -10.21 16.81
C GLY A 664 -49.35 -10.66 17.90
N ASP A 665 -48.92 -11.53 18.81
CA ASP A 665 -49.72 -11.97 19.96
C ASP A 665 -49.80 -10.96 21.12
N GLY A 666 -49.20 -9.77 20.96
CA GLY A 666 -49.16 -8.71 21.96
C GLY A 666 -48.12 -8.91 23.06
N SER A 667 -47.39 -10.04 23.06
CA SER A 667 -46.27 -10.22 23.99
C SER A 667 -45.04 -9.41 23.56
N SER A 668 -44.11 -9.20 24.51
CA SER A 668 -42.88 -8.46 24.28
C SER A 668 -41.64 -9.18 24.80
N PHE A 669 -40.49 -8.92 24.18
CA PHE A 669 -39.17 -9.33 24.66
C PHE A 669 -38.32 -8.08 24.94
N GLU A 670 -37.91 -7.91 26.20
CA GLU A 670 -37.05 -6.80 26.64
C GLU A 670 -35.58 -7.16 26.42
N MET A 671 -34.90 -6.44 25.53
CA MET A 671 -33.45 -6.56 25.33
C MET A 671 -32.72 -5.65 26.32
N SER A 672 -31.77 -6.21 27.09
CA SER A 672 -30.99 -5.44 28.07
C SER A 672 -29.57 -5.98 28.19
N THR A 673 -28.67 -5.14 28.70
CA THR A 673 -27.32 -5.57 29.09
C THR A 673 -27.30 -6.32 30.43
N ASP A 674 -28.39 -6.29 31.19
CA ASP A 674 -28.52 -7.03 32.45
C ASP A 674 -28.74 -8.52 32.17
N LEU A 675 -27.70 -9.33 32.39
CA LEU A 675 -27.74 -10.78 32.22
C LEU A 675 -28.79 -11.47 33.09
N THR A 676 -29.18 -10.89 34.23
CA THR A 676 -30.22 -11.44 35.11
C THR A 676 -31.60 -11.29 34.48
N LYS A 677 -31.86 -10.14 33.85
CA LYS A 677 -33.09 -9.91 33.08
C LYS A 677 -33.12 -10.77 31.81
N MET A 678 -32.01 -10.80 31.08
CA MET A 678 -31.88 -11.62 29.87
C MET A 678 -32.09 -13.10 30.16
N LYS A 679 -31.50 -13.62 31.26
CA LYS A 679 -31.73 -15.00 31.69
C LYS A 679 -33.21 -15.31 31.86
N LYS A 680 -33.92 -14.50 32.65
CA LYS A 680 -35.36 -14.70 32.89
C LYS A 680 -36.17 -14.63 31.60
N ALA A 681 -35.88 -13.65 30.73
CA ALA A 681 -36.59 -13.48 29.46
C ALA A 681 -36.36 -14.65 28.49
N ILE A 682 -35.12 -15.15 28.40
CA ILE A 682 -34.77 -16.29 27.53
C ILE A 682 -35.36 -17.60 28.08
N GLU A 683 -35.22 -17.85 29.38
CA GLU A 683 -35.75 -19.08 30.00
C GLU A 683 -37.27 -19.15 29.94
N ALA A 684 -37.96 -18.00 29.95
CA ALA A 684 -39.41 -17.94 29.76
C ALA A 684 -39.84 -18.39 28.35
N VAL A 685 -38.98 -18.26 27.34
CA VAL A 685 -39.30 -18.63 25.94
C VAL A 685 -38.75 -20.01 25.57
N GLU A 686 -37.54 -20.36 26.01
CA GLU A 686 -36.82 -21.58 25.59
C GLU A 686 -36.49 -22.57 26.72
N GLY A 687 -36.96 -22.31 27.94
CA GLY A 687 -36.63 -23.12 29.12
C GLY A 687 -35.22 -22.88 29.66
N ILE A 688 -34.85 -23.60 30.72
CA ILE A 688 -33.62 -23.37 31.50
C ILE A 688 -32.33 -23.49 30.67
N ASP A 689 -32.32 -24.37 29.67
CA ASP A 689 -31.17 -24.56 28.78
C ASP A 689 -30.98 -23.42 27.78
N GLY A 690 -31.99 -22.57 27.58
CA GLY A 690 -31.94 -21.45 26.64
C GLY A 690 -30.88 -20.42 26.98
N PHE A 691 -30.65 -20.17 28.27
CA PHE A 691 -29.67 -19.18 28.70
C PHE A 691 -28.23 -19.62 28.41
N GLU A 692 -27.90 -20.90 28.58
CA GLU A 692 -26.58 -21.43 28.24
C GLU A 692 -26.29 -21.28 26.74
N ARG A 693 -27.29 -21.56 25.89
CA ARG A 693 -27.15 -21.38 24.43
C ARG A 693 -27.01 -19.91 24.03
N TYR A 694 -27.72 -19.01 24.70
CA TYR A 694 -27.52 -17.57 24.54
C TYR A 694 -26.09 -17.14 24.86
N LEU A 695 -25.49 -17.67 25.94
CA LEU A 695 -24.09 -17.40 26.25
C LEU A 695 -23.15 -17.92 25.15
N GLY A 696 -23.46 -19.09 24.56
CA GLY A 696 -22.75 -19.61 23.38
C GLY A 696 -22.83 -18.68 22.17
N PHE A 697 -24.02 -18.13 21.88
CA PHE A 697 -24.21 -17.14 20.82
C PHE A 697 -23.44 -15.84 21.09
N LEU A 698 -23.46 -15.38 22.34
CA LEU A 698 -22.74 -14.18 22.77
C LEU A 698 -21.23 -14.37 22.65
N GLN A 699 -20.70 -15.56 22.97
CA GLN A 699 -19.29 -15.90 22.81
C GLN A 699 -18.86 -15.90 21.33
N GLU A 700 -19.65 -16.50 20.44
CA GLU A 700 -19.38 -16.44 18.99
C GLU A 700 -19.40 -14.99 18.48
N SER A 701 -20.41 -14.23 18.91
CA SER A 701 -20.58 -12.83 18.50
C SER A 701 -19.48 -11.91 19.04
N HIS A 702 -18.95 -12.18 20.24
CA HIS A 702 -17.76 -11.52 20.78
C HIS A 702 -16.54 -11.74 19.88
N ARG A 703 -16.32 -12.99 19.42
CA ARG A 703 -15.22 -13.29 18.51
C ARG A 703 -15.39 -12.57 17.17
N HIS A 704 -16.62 -12.50 16.65
CA HIS A 704 -16.91 -11.71 15.45
C HIS A 704 -16.61 -10.22 15.65
N TYR A 705 -16.96 -9.66 16.82
CA TYR A 705 -16.66 -8.28 17.20
C TYR A 705 -15.15 -7.99 17.23
N GLU A 706 -14.39 -8.73 18.04
CA GLU A 706 -12.94 -8.50 18.23
C GLU A 706 -12.19 -8.58 16.89
N VAL A 707 -12.43 -9.64 16.14
CA VAL A 707 -11.79 -9.84 14.84
C VAL A 707 -12.17 -8.74 13.85
N SER A 708 -13.45 -8.34 13.79
CA SER A 708 -13.91 -7.31 12.86
C SER A 708 -13.37 -5.92 13.21
N VAL A 709 -13.38 -5.56 14.49
CA VAL A 709 -12.88 -4.25 14.96
C VAL A 709 -11.38 -4.13 14.74
N GLU A 710 -10.60 -5.16 15.11
CA GLU A 710 -9.13 -5.11 15.01
C GLU A 710 -8.61 -5.34 13.58
N SER A 711 -9.16 -6.31 12.87
CA SER A 711 -8.61 -6.77 11.60
C SER A 711 -9.27 -6.13 10.38
N VAL A 712 -10.51 -5.64 10.49
CA VAL A 712 -11.29 -5.15 9.34
C VAL A 712 -11.56 -3.64 9.41
N LEU A 713 -12.30 -3.15 10.41
CA LEU A 713 -12.82 -1.79 10.44
C LEU A 713 -11.73 -0.71 10.56
N ARG A 714 -10.57 -1.05 11.13
CA ARG A 714 -9.43 -0.14 11.31
C ARG A 714 -8.43 -0.12 10.15
N ARG A 715 -8.62 -0.96 9.14
CA ARG A 715 -7.62 -1.19 8.07
C ARG A 715 -8.18 -0.86 6.70
N ASN A 716 -7.29 -0.39 5.82
CA ASN A 716 -7.64 -0.17 4.40
C ASN A 716 -7.39 -1.44 3.57
N PHE A 717 -8.31 -1.74 2.66
CA PHE A 717 -8.22 -2.88 1.74
C PHE A 717 -8.24 -2.41 0.28
N PRO A 718 -7.16 -1.79 -0.22
CA PRO A 718 -7.15 -1.16 -1.55
C PRO A 718 -7.17 -2.16 -2.72
N SER A 719 -6.95 -3.45 -2.47
CA SER A 719 -6.89 -4.48 -3.51
C SER A 719 -7.14 -5.87 -2.95
N ILE A 720 -7.49 -6.84 -3.80
CA ILE A 720 -7.68 -8.25 -3.39
C ILE A 720 -6.41 -8.82 -2.74
N LEU A 721 -5.22 -8.38 -3.15
CA LEU A 721 -3.95 -8.78 -2.52
C LEU A 721 -3.87 -8.37 -1.05
N SER A 722 -4.56 -7.30 -0.64
CA SER A 722 -4.62 -6.90 0.78
C SER A 722 -5.42 -7.88 1.65
N LEU A 723 -6.26 -8.72 1.05
CA LEU A 723 -6.96 -9.82 1.73
C LEU A 723 -6.06 -11.03 1.95
N ALA A 724 -4.98 -11.18 1.18
CA ALA A 724 -4.06 -12.32 1.26
C ALA A 724 -3.07 -12.22 2.43
N ARG A 725 -3.31 -11.34 3.40
CA ARG A 725 -2.48 -11.25 4.62
C ARG A 725 -2.79 -12.44 5.52
N PRO A 726 -1.78 -13.12 6.09
CA PRO A 726 -1.99 -14.28 6.96
C PRO A 726 -3.01 -14.03 8.07
N GLU A 727 -2.89 -12.88 8.77
CA GLU A 727 -3.83 -12.47 9.83
C GLU A 727 -5.29 -12.44 9.35
N VAL A 728 -5.55 -11.90 8.15
CA VAL A 728 -6.92 -11.75 7.60
C VAL A 728 -7.44 -13.11 7.11
N LEU A 729 -6.60 -13.91 6.47
CA LEU A 729 -6.94 -15.25 5.98
C LEU A 729 -7.33 -16.21 7.12
N PHE A 730 -6.53 -16.25 8.19
CA PHE A 730 -6.85 -17.09 9.36
C PHE A 730 -8.13 -16.62 10.05
N ASN A 731 -8.33 -15.30 10.13
CA ASN A 731 -9.49 -14.70 10.77
C ASN A 731 -10.78 -14.84 9.93
N LEU A 732 -10.68 -15.00 8.61
CA LEU A 732 -11.84 -15.12 7.71
C LEU A 732 -12.69 -16.37 8.01
N PHE A 733 -12.04 -17.48 8.38
CA PHE A 733 -12.76 -18.70 8.80
C PHE A 733 -13.49 -18.52 10.13
N ASN A 734 -12.95 -17.68 11.02
CA ASN A 734 -13.47 -17.47 12.37
C ASN A 734 -14.68 -16.52 12.44
N ILE A 735 -14.98 -15.79 11.37
CA ILE A 735 -16.08 -14.82 11.33
C ILE A 735 -17.29 -15.27 10.51
N HIS A 736 -17.26 -16.50 9.97
CA HIS A 736 -18.36 -17.13 9.23
C HIS A 736 -19.02 -16.21 8.16
N PRO A 737 -18.26 -15.65 7.20
CA PRO A 737 -18.80 -14.68 6.24
C PRO A 737 -19.69 -15.33 5.15
N LEU A 738 -19.68 -16.66 5.04
CA LEU A 738 -20.42 -17.42 4.03
C LEU A 738 -21.73 -18.05 4.55
N GLU A 739 -21.97 -17.98 5.86
CA GLU A 739 -23.23 -18.42 6.47
C GLU A 739 -24.06 -17.20 6.83
N SER A 740 -25.39 -17.25 6.69
CA SER A 740 -26.23 -16.14 7.12
C SER A 740 -26.37 -16.07 8.64
N ILE A 741 -26.61 -14.87 9.18
CA ILE A 741 -26.84 -14.66 10.62
C ILE A 741 -28.03 -15.47 11.11
N TRP A 742 -29.08 -15.65 10.29
CA TRP A 742 -30.19 -16.56 10.60
C TRP A 742 -29.73 -18.01 10.79
N THR A 743 -28.93 -18.52 9.85
CA THR A 743 -28.38 -19.88 9.91
C THR A 743 -27.49 -20.05 11.15
N ARG A 744 -26.67 -19.05 11.48
CA ARG A 744 -25.85 -19.06 12.70
C ARG A 744 -26.71 -19.05 13.95
N ALA A 745 -27.69 -18.14 14.04
CA ALA A 745 -28.61 -18.03 15.17
C ALA A 745 -29.40 -19.33 15.41
N SER A 746 -29.77 -20.07 14.35
CA SER A 746 -30.49 -21.34 14.50
C SER A 746 -29.71 -22.45 15.21
N LYS A 747 -28.38 -22.34 15.30
CA LYS A 747 -27.54 -23.28 16.05
C LYS A 747 -27.67 -23.10 17.57
N TYR A 748 -28.07 -21.90 18.00
CA TYR A 748 -28.18 -21.53 19.41
C TYR A 748 -29.63 -21.44 19.88
N PHE A 749 -30.51 -20.86 19.07
CA PHE A 749 -31.91 -20.65 19.42
C PHE A 749 -32.80 -21.69 18.73
N TRP A 750 -33.61 -22.39 19.51
CA TRP A 750 -34.51 -23.44 19.01
C TRP A 750 -35.85 -22.89 18.55
N THR A 751 -36.34 -21.87 19.26
CA THR A 751 -37.58 -21.19 18.91
C THR A 751 -37.33 -20.17 17.81
N GLU A 752 -38.27 -20.10 16.87
CA GLU A 752 -38.22 -19.07 15.84
C GLU A 752 -38.29 -17.67 16.44
N ARG A 753 -39.02 -17.52 17.55
CA ARG A 753 -39.15 -16.27 18.30
C ARG A 753 -37.79 -15.67 18.68
N LEU A 754 -36.91 -16.44 19.33
CA LEU A 754 -35.58 -15.93 19.69
C LEU A 754 -34.67 -15.77 18.46
N ARG A 755 -34.81 -16.59 17.42
CA ARG A 755 -34.08 -16.36 16.15
C ARG A 755 -34.43 -14.99 15.56
N ARG A 756 -35.70 -14.60 15.54
CA ARG A 756 -36.13 -13.27 15.08
C ARG A 756 -35.52 -12.16 15.94
N VAL A 757 -35.60 -12.30 17.27
CA VAL A 757 -35.00 -11.35 18.24
C VAL A 757 -33.54 -11.08 17.94
N PHE A 758 -32.72 -12.13 17.80
CA PHE A 758 -31.26 -11.97 17.67
C PHE A 758 -30.77 -11.76 16.23
N THR A 759 -31.66 -11.77 15.23
CA THR A 759 -31.28 -11.57 13.81
C THR A 759 -31.80 -10.26 13.22
N PHE A 760 -32.79 -9.62 13.85
CA PHE A 760 -33.36 -8.36 13.37
C PHE A 760 -32.32 -7.22 13.25
N GLY A 761 -31.27 -7.22 14.07
CA GLY A 761 -30.17 -6.25 13.99
C GLY A 761 -29.46 -6.18 12.63
N SER A 762 -29.63 -7.17 11.75
CA SER A 762 -29.20 -7.09 10.34
C SER A 762 -29.81 -5.89 9.58
N MET A 763 -30.97 -5.39 10.01
CA MET A 763 -31.60 -4.18 9.46
C MET A 763 -30.78 -2.91 9.68
N TYR A 764 -29.83 -2.88 10.62
CA TYR A 764 -28.92 -1.74 10.77
C TYR A 764 -27.98 -1.58 9.58
N MET A 765 -27.80 -2.66 8.81
CA MET A 765 -27.06 -2.68 7.55
C MET A 765 -28.01 -2.63 6.34
N GLY A 766 -29.32 -2.58 6.56
CA GLY A 766 -30.34 -2.60 5.51
C GLY A 766 -30.24 -3.89 4.71
N MET A 767 -30.19 -5.03 5.40
CA MET A 767 -30.10 -6.36 4.80
C MET A 767 -31.12 -7.31 5.43
N SER A 768 -31.55 -8.29 4.64
CA SER A 768 -32.30 -9.45 5.12
C SER A 768 -31.45 -10.34 6.05
N PRO A 769 -31.96 -10.80 7.21
CA PRO A 769 -31.23 -11.71 8.09
C PRO A 769 -30.95 -13.07 7.45
N PHE A 770 -31.69 -13.42 6.39
CA PHE A 770 -31.51 -14.65 5.63
C PHE A 770 -30.30 -14.59 4.68
N ASP A 771 -29.88 -13.37 4.31
CA ASP A 771 -28.77 -13.12 3.37
C ASP A 771 -27.56 -12.46 4.06
N ALA A 772 -27.77 -11.77 5.18
CA ALA A 772 -26.73 -11.07 5.92
C ALA A 772 -25.70 -12.06 6.49
N PRO A 773 -24.39 -11.91 6.18
CA PRO A 773 -23.31 -12.72 6.75
C PRO A 773 -23.34 -12.84 8.29
N GLY A 774 -22.96 -14.00 8.80
CA GLY A 774 -22.90 -14.31 10.23
C GLY A 774 -21.95 -13.39 11.01
N THR A 775 -20.95 -12.81 10.35
CA THR A 775 -20.06 -11.78 10.90
C THR A 775 -20.82 -10.62 11.53
N TYR A 776 -22.02 -10.29 11.02
CA TYR A 776 -22.81 -9.16 11.52
C TYR A 776 -23.40 -9.36 12.91
N SER A 777 -23.31 -10.58 13.50
CA SER A 777 -23.65 -10.77 14.90
C SER A 777 -22.78 -9.95 15.87
N LEU A 778 -21.69 -9.35 15.38
CA LEU A 778 -20.93 -8.34 16.11
C LEU A 778 -21.80 -7.19 16.63
N LEU A 779 -22.85 -6.78 15.90
CA LEU A 779 -23.71 -5.66 16.29
C LEU A 779 -24.52 -6.03 17.53
N GLN A 780 -25.02 -7.25 17.56
CA GLN A 780 -25.76 -7.83 18.68
C GLN A 780 -24.85 -7.96 19.90
N TYR A 781 -23.59 -8.37 19.71
CA TYR A 781 -22.62 -8.35 20.80
C TYR A 781 -22.43 -6.94 21.36
N THR A 782 -22.26 -5.93 20.50
CA THR A 782 -22.13 -4.54 20.94
C THR A 782 -23.34 -4.07 21.75
N GLU A 783 -24.56 -4.34 21.29
CA GLU A 783 -25.79 -4.01 22.03
C GLU A 783 -25.84 -4.68 23.40
N LEU A 784 -25.53 -5.98 23.47
CA LEU A 784 -25.72 -6.79 24.66
C LEU A 784 -24.58 -6.62 25.68
N ALA A 785 -23.37 -6.34 25.21
CA ALA A 785 -22.19 -6.22 26.06
C ALA A 785 -21.83 -4.77 26.39
N GLU A 786 -21.85 -3.86 25.39
CA GLU A 786 -21.49 -2.44 25.60
C GLU A 786 -22.72 -1.58 25.90
N GLY A 787 -23.90 -1.99 25.43
CA GLY A 787 -25.15 -1.26 25.58
C GLY A 787 -25.41 -0.25 24.47
N ILE A 788 -26.65 0.24 24.43
CA ILE A 788 -27.06 1.30 23.50
C ILE A 788 -26.97 2.64 24.21
N LEU A 789 -26.24 3.58 23.62
CA LEU A 789 -26.09 4.92 24.16
C LEU A 789 -26.87 5.96 23.33
N TYR A 790 -27.24 7.05 23.96
CA TYR A 790 -27.91 8.19 23.35
C TYR A 790 -27.24 9.51 23.80
N PRO A 791 -26.75 10.35 22.87
CA PRO A 791 -26.21 11.66 23.24
C PRO A 791 -27.34 12.59 23.70
N ARG A 792 -27.23 13.17 24.90
CA ARG A 792 -28.18 14.19 25.37
C ARG A 792 -28.22 15.34 24.35
N GLY A 793 -29.41 15.75 23.94
CA GLY A 793 -29.65 16.74 22.89
C GLY A 793 -29.75 16.16 21.47
N GLY A 794 -29.63 14.83 21.31
CA GLY A 794 -29.75 14.13 20.03
C GLY A 794 -28.41 13.82 19.36
N PHE A 795 -28.44 12.95 18.36
CA PHE A 795 -27.25 12.39 17.72
C PHE A 795 -26.38 13.47 17.06
N HIS A 796 -27.00 14.55 16.57
CA HIS A 796 -26.30 15.71 15.99
C HIS A 796 -25.27 16.32 16.93
N LYS A 797 -25.46 16.25 18.26
CA LYS A 797 -24.54 16.83 19.25
C LYS A 797 -23.11 16.32 19.12
N VAL A 798 -22.94 15.07 18.72
CA VAL A 798 -21.62 14.50 18.44
C VAL A 798 -20.97 15.19 17.24
N VAL A 799 -21.74 15.45 16.18
CA VAL A 799 -21.24 16.11 14.98
C VAL A 799 -20.99 17.59 15.23
N GLU A 800 -21.88 18.27 15.96
CA GLU A 800 -21.69 19.66 16.40
C GLU A 800 -20.38 19.82 17.18
N ALA A 801 -20.11 18.93 18.13
CA ALA A 801 -18.84 18.93 18.87
C ALA A 801 -17.62 18.79 17.94
N LEU A 802 -17.68 17.90 16.95
CA LEU A 802 -16.61 17.75 15.96
C LEU A 802 -16.46 18.99 15.05
N VAL A 803 -17.57 19.65 14.68
CA VAL A 803 -17.55 20.92 13.93
C VAL A 803 -16.86 22.00 14.75
N ASN A 804 -17.21 22.14 16.04
CA ASN A 804 -16.61 23.13 16.93
C ASN A 804 -15.09 22.89 17.09
N VAL A 805 -14.67 21.63 17.27
CA VAL A 805 -13.25 21.26 17.30
C VAL A 805 -12.57 21.62 15.97
N GLY A 806 -13.20 21.29 14.84
CA GLY A 806 -12.71 21.62 13.49
C GLY A 806 -12.51 23.12 13.29
N GLN A 807 -13.49 23.95 13.68
CA GLN A 807 -13.40 25.41 13.61
C GLN A 807 -12.24 25.95 14.46
N ARG A 808 -12.05 25.45 15.69
CA ARG A 808 -10.90 25.83 16.54
C ARG A 808 -9.55 25.44 15.91
N LEU A 809 -9.51 24.38 15.09
CA LEU A 809 -8.34 23.97 14.34
C LEU A 809 -8.18 24.72 13.00
N GLY A 810 -9.11 25.61 12.64
CA GLY A 810 -9.07 26.45 11.44
C GLY A 810 -9.75 25.88 10.20
N VAL A 811 -10.67 24.90 10.36
CA VAL A 811 -11.53 24.43 9.27
C VAL A 811 -12.59 25.50 8.95
N GLU A 812 -12.72 25.85 7.67
CA GLU A 812 -13.77 26.74 7.18
C GLU A 812 -15.01 25.93 6.76
N TYR A 813 -16.20 26.32 7.19
CA TYR A 813 -17.46 25.67 6.82
C TYR A 813 -18.31 26.63 5.98
N ARG A 814 -18.59 26.26 4.73
CA ARG A 814 -19.50 27.00 3.84
C ARG A 814 -20.76 26.20 3.62
N LEU A 815 -21.83 26.60 4.31
CA LEU A 815 -23.15 26.02 4.19
C LEU A 815 -23.91 26.63 3.00
N SER A 816 -25.04 26.06 2.60
CA SER A 816 -25.83 26.49 1.44
C SER A 816 -25.00 26.62 0.14
N THR A 817 -23.93 25.83 0.04
CA THR A 817 -22.93 25.90 -1.03
C THR A 817 -22.87 24.57 -1.76
N GLY A 818 -23.75 24.40 -2.76
CA GLY A 818 -23.78 23.22 -3.61
C GLY A 818 -22.55 23.14 -4.53
N VAL A 819 -21.96 21.95 -4.65
CA VAL A 819 -20.91 21.66 -5.63
C VAL A 819 -21.54 21.09 -6.89
N LYS A 820 -21.22 21.69 -8.04
CA LYS A 820 -21.69 21.27 -9.36
C LYS A 820 -20.82 20.17 -9.96
N SER A 821 -19.50 20.31 -9.88
CA SER A 821 -18.56 19.32 -10.42
C SER A 821 -17.18 19.41 -9.76
N ILE A 822 -16.46 18.30 -9.75
CA ILE A 822 -15.05 18.26 -9.34
C ILE A 822 -14.19 18.67 -10.53
N SER A 823 -13.28 19.62 -10.31
CA SER A 823 -12.36 20.12 -11.33
C SER A 823 -11.17 19.18 -11.44
N ILE A 824 -10.92 18.69 -12.66
CA ILE A 824 -9.81 17.78 -12.97
C ILE A 824 -8.90 18.46 -14.00
N ASP A 825 -7.62 18.54 -13.67
CA ASP A 825 -6.58 18.93 -14.62
C ASP A 825 -6.36 17.80 -15.63
N GLN A 826 -6.68 18.08 -16.90
CA GLN A 826 -6.58 17.10 -17.99
C GLN A 826 -5.12 16.73 -18.31
N ALA A 827 -4.16 17.61 -18.07
CA ALA A 827 -2.75 17.36 -18.37
C ALA A 827 -2.12 16.43 -17.33
N THR A 828 -2.44 16.63 -16.05
CA THR A 828 -1.85 15.86 -14.95
C THR A 828 -2.71 14.71 -14.44
N GLY A 829 -4.01 14.70 -14.78
CA GLY A 829 -4.98 13.75 -14.24
C GLY A 829 -5.24 13.92 -12.73
N LYS A 830 -4.94 15.10 -12.16
CA LYS A 830 -5.13 15.41 -10.74
C LYS A 830 -6.42 16.22 -10.54
N ALA A 831 -7.13 15.96 -9.45
CA ALA A 831 -8.14 16.89 -8.97
C ALA A 831 -7.46 18.18 -8.48
N ASN A 832 -7.96 19.33 -8.92
CA ASN A 832 -7.37 20.64 -8.63
C ASN A 832 -8.36 21.66 -8.05
N GLY A 833 -9.54 21.21 -7.62
CA GLY A 833 -10.59 22.06 -7.05
C GLY A 833 -12.00 21.56 -7.34
N VAL A 834 -12.97 22.43 -7.15
CA VAL A 834 -14.38 22.19 -7.47
C VAL A 834 -14.99 23.40 -8.16
N VAL A 835 -16.07 23.16 -8.92
CA VAL A 835 -16.95 24.20 -9.46
C VAL A 835 -18.24 24.18 -8.66
N LEU A 836 -18.63 25.32 -8.13
CA LEU A 836 -19.86 25.52 -7.36
C LEU A 836 -21.09 25.59 -8.28
N SER A 837 -22.28 25.47 -7.69
CA SER A 837 -23.55 25.58 -8.40
C SER A 837 -23.74 26.91 -9.13
N ASP A 838 -23.16 28.00 -8.60
CA ASP A 838 -23.17 29.34 -9.21
C ASP A 838 -22.14 29.52 -10.34
N GLY A 839 -21.30 28.50 -10.60
CA GLY A 839 -20.24 28.52 -11.61
C GLY A 839 -18.87 28.96 -11.08
N THR A 840 -18.76 29.40 -9.83
CA THR A 840 -17.49 29.80 -9.22
C THR A 840 -16.54 28.60 -9.10
N HIS A 841 -15.28 28.77 -9.50
CA HIS A 841 -14.23 27.77 -9.31
C HIS A 841 -13.48 28.02 -8.00
N LEU A 842 -13.38 26.99 -7.17
CA LEU A 842 -12.59 27.00 -5.94
C LEU A 842 -11.40 26.04 -6.09
N PRO A 843 -10.15 26.54 -6.18
CA PRO A 843 -8.98 25.69 -6.34
C PRO A 843 -8.59 25.01 -5.03
N SER A 844 -8.04 23.80 -5.12
CA SER A 844 -7.46 23.07 -3.99
C SER A 844 -6.47 21.99 -4.44
N ASP A 845 -5.49 21.66 -3.60
CA ASP A 845 -4.54 20.59 -3.87
C ASP A 845 -5.17 19.19 -3.80
N ILE A 846 -6.16 19.02 -2.91
CA ILE A 846 -6.84 17.75 -2.61
C ILE A 846 -8.35 17.99 -2.53
N VAL A 847 -9.12 17.08 -3.12
CA VAL A 847 -10.59 17.06 -3.01
C VAL A 847 -11.02 15.76 -2.34
N ILE A 848 -11.90 15.86 -1.35
CA ILE A 848 -12.51 14.71 -0.65
C ILE A 848 -14.01 14.78 -0.85
N SER A 849 -14.62 13.78 -1.50
CA SER A 849 -16.08 13.69 -1.55
C SER A 849 -16.60 12.84 -0.41
N ASN A 850 -17.43 13.43 0.44
CA ASN A 850 -18.24 12.74 1.45
C ASN A 850 -19.72 12.62 1.04
N ALA A 851 -20.08 13.13 -0.14
CA ALA A 851 -21.36 12.82 -0.76
C ALA A 851 -21.45 11.32 -1.09
N ASP A 852 -22.66 10.82 -1.35
CA ASP A 852 -22.81 9.44 -1.80
C ASP A 852 -21.89 9.16 -3.01
N LEU A 853 -21.29 7.99 -3.02
CA LEU A 853 -20.26 7.68 -4.00
C LEU A 853 -20.85 7.50 -5.40
N VAL A 854 -22.02 6.86 -5.50
CA VAL A 854 -22.73 6.70 -6.76
C VAL A 854 -23.13 8.07 -7.28
N TYR A 855 -23.64 8.95 -6.41
CA TYR A 855 -23.90 10.34 -6.77
C TYR A 855 -22.65 11.06 -7.26
N THR A 856 -21.52 10.92 -6.57
CA THR A 856 -20.25 11.56 -6.93
C THR A 856 -19.78 11.15 -8.33
N TYR A 857 -19.80 9.85 -8.64
CA TYR A 857 -19.38 9.35 -9.95
C TYR A 857 -20.31 9.75 -11.09
N ASN A 858 -21.61 9.88 -10.84
CA ASN A 858 -22.59 10.19 -11.88
C ASN A 858 -22.84 11.68 -12.08
N ASN A 859 -22.71 12.50 -11.04
CA ASN A 859 -23.09 13.91 -11.07
C ASN A 859 -21.91 14.87 -10.92
N LEU A 860 -20.88 14.50 -10.17
CA LEU A 860 -19.75 15.39 -9.89
C LEU A 860 -18.53 15.12 -10.78
N LEU A 861 -18.49 14.00 -11.48
CA LEU A 861 -17.40 13.58 -12.36
C LEU A 861 -17.88 13.33 -13.80
N PRO A 862 -16.97 13.37 -14.79
CA PRO A 862 -17.31 12.94 -16.14
C PRO A 862 -17.80 11.49 -16.15
N LYS A 863 -18.87 11.23 -16.90
CA LYS A 863 -19.50 9.91 -16.97
C LYS A 863 -18.53 8.86 -17.50
N THR A 864 -18.53 7.68 -16.88
CA THR A 864 -17.66 6.53 -17.25
C THR A 864 -18.42 5.22 -17.14
N SER A 865 -17.91 4.17 -17.80
CA SER A 865 -18.47 2.81 -17.66
C SER A 865 -18.42 2.29 -16.21
N TYR A 866 -17.45 2.74 -15.40
CA TYR A 866 -17.40 2.42 -13.98
C TYR A 866 -18.56 3.06 -13.22
N ALA A 867 -18.89 4.33 -13.50
CA ALA A 867 -20.07 4.99 -12.91
C ALA A 867 -21.37 4.23 -13.23
N ASP A 868 -21.53 3.78 -14.48
CA ASP A 868 -22.68 2.96 -14.89
C ASP A 868 -22.71 1.62 -14.14
N SER A 869 -21.56 0.95 -13.99
CA SER A 869 -21.46 -0.31 -13.22
C SER A 869 -21.74 -0.13 -11.73
N LEU A 870 -21.37 1.03 -11.17
CA LEU A 870 -21.56 1.35 -9.75
C LEU A 870 -23.05 1.55 -9.45
N SER A 871 -23.78 2.20 -10.36
CA SER A 871 -25.23 2.44 -10.26
C SER A 871 -26.07 1.16 -10.37
N LYS A 872 -25.49 0.09 -10.94
CA LYS A 872 -26.13 -1.23 -11.07
C LYS A 872 -25.85 -2.16 -9.88
N ARG A 873 -25.03 -1.75 -8.92
CA ARG A 873 -24.72 -2.58 -7.76
C ARG A 873 -25.92 -2.67 -6.83
N GLU A 874 -26.01 -3.79 -6.12
CA GLU A 874 -26.99 -3.96 -5.05
C GLU A 874 -26.87 -2.85 -4.02
N THR A 875 -28.03 -2.32 -3.63
CA THR A 875 -28.17 -1.17 -2.74
C THR A 875 -29.03 -1.58 -1.55
N SER A 876 -28.82 -0.95 -0.40
CA SER A 876 -29.65 -1.18 0.79
C SER A 876 -31.12 -0.76 0.57
N CYS A 877 -31.99 -1.15 1.50
CA CYS A 877 -33.36 -0.67 1.52
C CYS A 877 -33.44 0.85 1.76
N SER A 878 -34.63 1.42 1.57
CA SER A 878 -34.94 2.78 1.99
C SER A 878 -35.91 2.76 3.19
N SER A 879 -36.45 3.92 3.56
CA SER A 879 -37.46 4.03 4.60
C SER A 879 -38.53 5.08 4.28
N ILE A 880 -39.73 4.81 4.80
CA ILE A 880 -40.73 5.84 5.09
C ILE A 880 -40.60 6.13 6.58
N SER A 881 -40.32 7.39 6.93
CA SER A 881 -40.11 7.81 8.32
C SER A 881 -41.11 8.88 8.70
N PHE A 882 -41.85 8.63 9.79
CA PHE A 882 -42.82 9.57 10.37
C PHE A 882 -42.23 10.21 11.62
N TYR A 883 -42.38 11.52 11.74
CA TYR A 883 -42.01 12.29 12.93
C TYR A 883 -43.29 12.90 13.51
N TRP A 884 -43.78 12.30 14.59
CA TRP A 884 -45.04 12.63 15.22
C TRP A 884 -44.83 13.43 16.50
N SER A 885 -45.43 14.61 16.55
CA SER A 885 -45.57 15.40 17.77
C SER A 885 -46.79 14.87 18.53
N ALA A 886 -46.59 14.15 19.62
CA ALA A 886 -47.68 13.55 20.38
C ALA A 886 -48.16 14.49 21.50
N SER A 887 -49.47 14.70 21.59
CA SER A 887 -50.13 15.55 22.60
C SER A 887 -49.97 15.07 24.04
N LYS A 888 -49.55 13.81 24.25
CA LYS A 888 -49.42 13.16 25.55
C LYS A 888 -48.25 12.18 25.59
N ILE A 889 -47.79 11.88 26.80
CA ILE A 889 -46.85 10.79 27.06
C ILE A 889 -47.52 9.43 26.83
N ILE A 890 -46.80 8.51 26.17
CA ILE A 890 -47.24 7.13 25.93
C ILE A 890 -46.43 6.17 26.81
N PRO A 891 -46.96 5.77 27.98
CA PRO A 891 -46.19 5.02 28.98
C PRO A 891 -45.78 3.61 28.53
N GLU A 892 -46.46 3.03 27.54
CA GLU A 892 -46.18 1.70 27.00
C GLU A 892 -44.90 1.67 26.13
N LEU A 893 -44.41 2.83 25.68
CA LEU A 893 -43.23 2.94 24.83
C LEU A 893 -41.99 3.31 25.63
N ASN A 894 -40.91 2.55 25.42
CA ASN A 894 -39.57 2.90 25.88
C ASN A 894 -38.86 3.81 24.86
N ALA A 895 -37.62 4.19 25.14
CA ALA A 895 -36.81 5.00 24.20
C ALA A 895 -36.68 4.35 22.81
N HIS A 896 -36.65 3.02 22.76
CA HIS A 896 -36.50 2.24 21.53
C HIS A 896 -37.45 1.03 21.55
N ASN A 897 -38.18 0.84 20.47
CA ASN A 897 -39.18 -0.23 20.32
C ASN A 897 -39.15 -0.77 18.89
N ILE A 898 -39.33 -2.08 18.75
CA ILE A 898 -39.34 -2.79 17.48
C ILE A 898 -40.62 -3.61 17.40
N PHE A 899 -41.38 -3.45 16.34
CA PHE A 899 -42.60 -4.23 16.07
C PHE A 899 -42.28 -5.18 14.91
N LEU A 900 -42.28 -6.49 15.18
CA LEU A 900 -41.91 -7.50 14.18
C LEU A 900 -43.14 -8.02 13.44
N ALA A 901 -43.04 -8.16 12.12
CA ALA A 901 -44.05 -8.84 11.32
C ALA A 901 -44.18 -10.32 11.73
N ASP A 902 -45.41 -10.84 11.66
CA ASP A 902 -45.65 -12.26 11.91
C ASP A 902 -45.08 -13.12 10.78
N GLU A 903 -45.25 -12.69 9.53
CA GLU A 903 -44.60 -13.28 8.35
C GLU A 903 -43.20 -12.67 8.14
N TYR A 904 -42.28 -13.04 9.02
CA TYR A 904 -40.95 -12.43 9.10
C TYR A 904 -40.20 -12.49 7.77
N GLN A 905 -40.00 -13.68 7.18
CA GLN A 905 -39.25 -13.82 5.92
C GLN A 905 -39.91 -13.12 4.73
N GLU A 906 -41.22 -13.23 4.59
CA GLU A 906 -41.97 -12.61 3.49
C GLU A 906 -41.89 -11.07 3.54
N SER A 907 -41.84 -10.51 4.76
CA SER A 907 -41.65 -9.06 4.94
C SER A 907 -40.27 -8.59 4.41
N PHE A 908 -39.20 -9.35 4.63
CA PHE A 908 -37.89 -9.02 4.05
C PHE A 908 -37.87 -9.23 2.53
N ASP A 909 -38.49 -10.30 2.03
CA ASP A 909 -38.56 -10.58 0.59
C ASP A 909 -39.28 -9.45 -0.16
N SER A 910 -40.37 -8.91 0.40
CA SER A 910 -41.08 -7.76 -0.18
C SER A 910 -40.19 -6.51 -0.32
N ILE A 911 -39.33 -6.25 0.68
CA ILE A 911 -38.43 -5.09 0.69
C ILE A 911 -37.25 -5.28 -0.27
N PHE A 912 -36.58 -6.44 -0.19
CA PHE A 912 -35.28 -6.66 -0.81
C PHE A 912 -35.35 -7.31 -2.18
N LYS A 913 -36.39 -8.10 -2.47
CA LYS A 913 -36.57 -8.79 -3.76
C LYS A 913 -37.63 -8.12 -4.62
N GLU A 914 -38.74 -7.68 -4.03
CA GLU A 914 -39.85 -7.06 -4.76
C GLU A 914 -39.73 -5.52 -4.81
N HIS A 915 -38.90 -4.93 -3.95
CA HIS A 915 -38.73 -3.48 -3.81
C HIS A 915 -40.04 -2.73 -3.52
N LEU A 916 -40.90 -3.33 -2.70
CA LEU A 916 -42.18 -2.76 -2.23
C LEU A 916 -42.18 -2.59 -0.70
N ILE A 917 -43.32 -2.14 -0.17
CA ILE A 917 -43.64 -2.20 1.25
C ILE A 917 -44.33 -3.54 1.54
N PRO A 918 -43.99 -4.25 2.62
CA PRO A 918 -44.73 -5.44 3.06
C PRO A 918 -46.19 -5.12 3.39
N SER A 919 -47.08 -6.09 3.25
CA SER A 919 -48.47 -5.97 3.74
C SER A 919 -48.53 -5.72 5.24
N GLU A 920 -47.68 -6.40 6.00
CA GLU A 920 -47.41 -6.17 7.42
C GLU A 920 -45.91 -5.89 7.61
N PRO A 921 -45.48 -4.62 7.62
CA PRO A 921 -44.07 -4.29 7.75
C PRO A 921 -43.61 -4.42 9.20
N SER A 922 -42.39 -4.95 9.40
CA SER A 922 -41.68 -4.73 10.66
C SER A 922 -41.24 -3.27 10.73
N PHE A 923 -41.44 -2.58 11.85
CA PHE A 923 -41.07 -1.16 11.99
C PHE A 923 -40.45 -0.84 13.34
N TYR A 924 -39.67 0.24 13.35
CA TYR A 924 -38.95 0.73 14.52
C TYR A 924 -39.57 2.04 15.02
N VAL A 925 -39.71 2.17 16.34
CA VAL A 925 -40.23 3.37 17.01
C VAL A 925 -39.23 3.87 18.05
N ASN A 926 -38.74 5.09 17.86
CA ASN A 926 -37.90 5.80 18.80
C ASN A 926 -38.70 6.92 19.49
N VAL A 927 -38.56 7.03 20.80
CA VAL A 927 -39.20 8.06 21.62
C VAL A 927 -38.11 8.77 22.43
N PRO A 928 -37.39 9.74 21.86
CA PRO A 928 -36.20 10.32 22.49
C PRO A 928 -36.52 11.04 23.81
N SER A 929 -37.75 11.52 23.99
CA SER A 929 -38.24 12.14 25.24
C SER A 929 -38.24 11.19 26.44
N ARG A 930 -38.18 9.86 26.23
CA ARG A 930 -38.10 8.88 27.31
C ARG A 930 -36.72 8.85 27.98
N ILE A 931 -35.65 9.15 27.23
CA ILE A 931 -34.28 9.17 27.75
C ILE A 931 -33.76 10.60 27.94
N ASP A 932 -34.21 11.53 27.12
CA ASP A 932 -33.87 12.95 27.19
C ASP A 932 -35.14 13.82 27.15
N PRO A 933 -35.63 14.28 28.32
CA PRO A 933 -36.84 15.10 28.41
C PRO A 933 -36.81 16.38 27.58
N SER A 934 -35.63 16.87 27.17
CA SER A 934 -35.52 18.06 26.30
C SER A 934 -35.98 17.83 24.86
N ALA A 935 -36.30 16.59 24.48
CA ALA A 935 -36.75 16.24 23.13
C ALA A 935 -38.23 16.58 22.87
N ALA A 936 -39.04 16.83 23.90
CA ALA A 936 -40.45 17.18 23.77
C ALA A 936 -40.87 18.21 24.85
N PRO A 937 -41.95 18.99 24.63
CA PRO A 937 -42.55 19.80 25.67
C PRO A 937 -43.02 18.97 26.87
N GLU A 938 -43.18 19.61 28.03
CA GLU A 938 -43.65 18.94 29.25
C GLU A 938 -45.01 18.25 29.03
N GLY A 939 -45.13 17.00 29.48
CA GLY A 939 -46.35 16.20 29.34
C GLY A 939 -46.61 15.62 27.94
N LYS A 940 -45.70 15.83 26.99
CA LYS A 940 -45.80 15.37 25.59
C LYS A 940 -44.69 14.39 25.22
N ASP A 941 -44.83 13.74 24.06
CA ASP A 941 -43.77 12.90 23.48
C ASP A 941 -43.42 13.32 22.06
N SER A 942 -42.16 13.13 21.70
CA SER A 942 -41.69 13.16 20.30
C SER A 942 -41.53 11.71 19.87
N ILE A 943 -42.13 11.30 18.76
CA ILE A 943 -42.11 9.91 18.29
C ILE A 943 -41.57 9.87 16.87
N VAL A 944 -40.55 9.04 16.63
CA VAL A 944 -40.01 8.74 15.31
C VAL A 944 -40.36 7.31 14.95
N VAL A 945 -41.10 7.11 13.87
CA VAL A 945 -41.40 5.79 13.31
C VAL A 945 -40.61 5.61 12.03
N LEU A 946 -39.91 4.48 11.90
CA LEU A 946 -39.17 4.09 10.70
C LEU A 946 -39.74 2.77 10.17
N VAL A 947 -40.33 2.85 8.97
CA VAL A 947 -40.86 1.71 8.22
C VAL A 947 -39.91 1.42 7.05
N PRO A 948 -39.17 0.30 7.07
CA PRO A 948 -38.31 -0.09 5.95
C PRO A 948 -39.12 -0.42 4.70
N VAL A 949 -38.64 0.03 3.55
CA VAL A 949 -39.29 -0.17 2.23
C VAL A 949 -38.23 -0.41 1.15
N GLY A 950 -38.66 -0.93 0.00
CA GLY A 950 -37.81 -0.96 -1.20
C GLY A 950 -37.25 0.41 -1.59
N HIS A 951 -36.04 0.44 -2.15
CA HIS A 951 -35.46 1.68 -2.69
C HIS A 951 -36.16 2.11 -3.99
N LEU A 952 -35.89 3.33 -4.47
CA LEU A 952 -36.44 3.81 -5.74
C LEU A 952 -35.94 2.95 -6.91
N LEU A 953 -36.84 2.59 -7.82
CA LEU A 953 -36.52 1.89 -9.06
C LEU A 953 -36.20 2.89 -10.17
N SER A 954 -35.25 2.57 -11.04
CA SER A 954 -34.97 3.36 -12.25
C SER A 954 -35.88 2.95 -13.41
N ASP A 955 -36.22 3.88 -14.31
CA ASP A 955 -37.08 3.63 -15.49
C ASP A 955 -36.60 2.45 -16.37
N SER A 956 -35.30 2.12 -16.34
CA SER A 956 -34.71 1.00 -17.09
C SER A 956 -34.75 -0.35 -16.37
N GLU A 957 -35.00 -0.39 -15.06
CA GLU A 957 -35.05 -1.63 -14.25
C GLU A 957 -36.46 -2.24 -14.16
N GLY A 958 -37.48 -1.60 -14.75
CA GLY A 958 -38.89 -1.98 -14.72
C GLY A 958 -39.29 -3.31 -15.41
N THR A 959 -38.35 -4.19 -15.76
CA THR A 959 -38.64 -5.48 -16.43
C THR A 959 -38.51 -6.74 -15.56
N HIS A 960 -38.36 -6.63 -14.24
CA HIS A 960 -38.29 -7.81 -13.37
C HIS A 960 -39.33 -7.81 -12.24
N ARG A 961 -40.41 -8.55 -12.51
CA ARG A 961 -41.31 -9.33 -11.63
C ARG A 961 -41.58 -8.78 -10.22
N GLY A 962 -42.80 -8.26 -10.01
CA GLY A 962 -43.42 -8.23 -8.68
C GLY A 962 -44.61 -7.29 -8.52
N LEU A 963 -45.81 -7.74 -8.91
CA LEU A 963 -47.04 -7.46 -8.16
C LEU A 963 -47.71 -8.82 -7.97
N SER A 964 -48.10 -9.12 -6.74
CA SER A 964 -48.75 -10.37 -6.33
C SER A 964 -49.99 -10.69 -7.20
N LYS A 965 -50.29 -11.98 -7.28
CA LYS A 965 -51.53 -12.53 -7.81
C LYS A 965 -52.75 -11.85 -7.16
N SER A 966 -53.47 -11.06 -7.94
CA SER A 966 -54.93 -10.97 -7.86
C SER A 966 -55.50 -11.11 -9.27
N GLY A 967 -56.61 -11.85 -9.37
CA GLY A 967 -57.09 -12.47 -10.60
C GLY A 967 -57.53 -11.52 -11.71
N ASN A 968 -57.60 -12.10 -12.92
CA ASN A 968 -58.35 -11.66 -14.10
C ASN A 968 -58.59 -10.14 -14.28
N SER A 969 -57.69 -9.46 -15.00
CA SER A 969 -57.98 -8.66 -16.21
C SER A 969 -56.87 -7.63 -16.49
N GLY A 970 -56.42 -7.56 -17.76
CA GLY A 970 -55.81 -6.40 -18.43
C GLY A 970 -54.58 -5.70 -17.80
N GLY A 971 -53.38 -5.94 -18.37
CA GLY A 971 -52.22 -5.01 -18.36
C GLY A 971 -51.71 -4.54 -16.99
N LEU A 972 -50.76 -5.27 -16.39
CA LEU A 972 -50.07 -4.83 -15.16
C LEU A 972 -48.97 -3.80 -15.46
N GLU A 973 -49.13 -2.57 -14.97
CA GLU A 973 -48.04 -1.61 -14.76
C GLU A 973 -47.36 -1.90 -13.40
N THR A 974 -46.10 -2.33 -13.44
CA THR A 974 -45.20 -2.43 -12.27
C THR A 974 -44.65 -1.04 -11.93
N SER A 975 -45.39 -0.25 -11.15
CA SER A 975 -44.94 1.06 -10.64
C SER A 975 -45.07 1.15 -9.12
N GLN A 976 -44.08 1.78 -8.46
CA GLN A 976 -44.13 2.09 -7.03
C GLN A 976 -45.10 3.27 -6.81
N ASP A 977 -46.31 2.99 -6.32
CA ASP A 977 -47.29 4.02 -5.93
C ASP A 977 -47.00 4.52 -4.50
N TRP A 978 -46.16 5.55 -4.41
CA TRP A 978 -45.65 6.05 -3.14
C TRP A 978 -46.74 6.62 -2.23
N ASP A 979 -47.77 7.28 -2.76
CA ASP A 979 -48.86 7.82 -1.94
C ASP A 979 -49.63 6.70 -1.24
N LYS A 980 -49.93 5.61 -1.97
CA LYS A 980 -50.53 4.41 -1.38
C LYS A 980 -49.60 3.73 -0.38
N MET A 981 -48.31 3.62 -0.68
CA MET A 981 -47.33 3.01 0.24
C MET A 981 -47.20 3.81 1.54
N ILE A 982 -47.22 5.14 1.48
CA ILE A 982 -47.19 6.02 2.66
C ILE A 982 -48.45 5.86 3.49
N SER A 983 -49.63 5.87 2.85
CA SER A 983 -50.91 5.65 3.56
C SER A 983 -50.96 4.28 4.21
N LEU A 984 -50.56 3.23 3.49
CA LEU A 984 -50.47 1.87 4.03
C LEU A 984 -49.50 1.79 5.20
N ALA A 985 -48.30 2.37 5.09
CA ALA A 985 -47.34 2.39 6.19
C ALA A 985 -47.91 3.05 7.44
N ARG A 986 -48.53 4.22 7.27
CA ARG A 986 -49.13 5.01 8.35
C ARG A 986 -50.26 4.25 9.05
N ASP A 987 -51.21 3.74 8.28
CA ASP A 987 -52.39 3.05 8.80
C ASP A 987 -52.00 1.73 9.47
N THR A 988 -51.07 0.97 8.88
CA THR A 988 -50.59 -0.29 9.46
C THR A 988 -49.81 -0.06 10.75
N VAL A 989 -48.98 0.98 10.84
CA VAL A 989 -48.29 1.33 12.11
C VAL A 989 -49.31 1.62 13.21
N ILE A 990 -50.28 2.51 12.93
CA ILE A 990 -51.30 2.89 13.93
C ILE A 990 -52.14 1.67 14.35
N ALA A 991 -52.58 0.86 13.39
CA ALA A 991 -53.34 -0.36 13.67
C ALA A 991 -52.53 -1.37 14.49
N THR A 992 -51.25 -1.55 14.17
CA THR A 992 -50.34 -2.47 14.87
C THR A 992 -50.10 -2.03 16.31
N MET A 993 -49.85 -0.74 16.54
CA MET A 993 -49.66 -0.20 17.88
C MET A 993 -50.96 -0.31 18.70
N ARG A 994 -52.12 -0.03 18.11
CA ARG A 994 -53.41 -0.26 18.78
C ARG A 994 -53.60 -1.73 19.17
N ALA A 995 -53.27 -2.66 18.28
CA ALA A 995 -53.44 -4.09 18.52
C ALA A 995 -52.48 -4.66 19.57
N ARG A 996 -51.20 -4.24 19.54
CA ARG A 996 -50.14 -4.88 20.34
C ARG A 996 -49.85 -4.19 21.68
N ILE A 997 -50.04 -2.87 21.76
CA ILE A 997 -49.83 -2.11 23.01
C ILE A 997 -51.10 -1.48 23.56
N GLY A 998 -52.25 -1.62 22.87
CA GLY A 998 -53.54 -1.11 23.34
C GLY A 998 -53.72 0.41 23.22
N VAL A 999 -52.81 1.11 22.55
CA VAL A 999 -52.83 2.58 22.41
C VAL A 999 -53.28 2.99 21.02
N ASP A 1000 -54.33 3.80 20.94
CA ASP A 1000 -54.72 4.47 19.70
C ASP A 1000 -53.96 5.78 19.52
N LEU A 1001 -52.94 5.75 18.64
CA LEU A 1001 -52.05 6.87 18.39
C LEU A 1001 -52.67 7.97 17.52
N ALA A 1002 -53.58 7.63 16.61
CA ALA A 1002 -54.14 8.57 15.64
C ALA A 1002 -54.67 9.88 16.26
N PRO A 1003 -55.49 9.86 17.34
CA PRO A 1003 -55.99 11.10 17.96
C PRO A 1003 -54.93 11.86 18.76
N LEU A 1004 -53.76 11.26 19.01
CA LEU A 1004 -52.70 11.86 19.81
C LEU A 1004 -51.69 12.64 18.97
N ILE A 1005 -51.62 12.40 17.66
CA ILE A 1005 -50.70 13.06 16.73
C ILE A 1005 -51.20 14.49 16.46
N GLU A 1006 -50.48 15.49 16.96
CA GLU A 1006 -50.78 16.92 16.75
C GLU A 1006 -50.20 17.43 15.43
N ASN A 1007 -48.99 16.95 15.08
CA ASN A 1007 -48.33 17.27 13.82
C ASN A 1007 -47.54 16.07 13.30
N GLU A 1008 -47.42 15.98 11.98
CA GLU A 1008 -46.77 14.90 11.26
C GLU A 1008 -45.82 15.45 10.19
N ILE A 1009 -44.57 15.02 10.24
CA ILE A 1009 -43.58 15.24 9.18
C ILE A 1009 -43.20 13.88 8.61
N ILE A 1010 -43.02 13.78 7.30
CA ILE A 1010 -42.71 12.53 6.61
C ILE A 1010 -41.42 12.69 5.80
N ASN A 1011 -40.49 11.76 5.96
CA ASN A 1011 -39.39 11.56 5.01
C ASN A 1011 -39.66 10.29 4.20
N THR A 1012 -39.50 10.40 2.89
CA THR A 1012 -39.64 9.28 1.94
C THR A 1012 -38.32 9.05 1.21
N PRO A 1013 -38.21 7.99 0.39
CA PRO A 1013 -37.00 7.76 -0.41
C PRO A 1013 -36.64 8.94 -1.33
N PHE A 1014 -37.62 9.70 -1.81
CA PHE A 1014 -37.38 10.95 -2.54
C PHE A 1014 -36.73 12.00 -1.64
N THR A 1015 -37.21 12.19 -0.41
CA THR A 1015 -36.59 13.11 0.54
C THR A 1015 -35.13 12.74 0.81
N TRP A 1016 -34.83 11.44 0.95
CA TRP A 1016 -33.47 10.94 1.15
C TRP A 1016 -32.57 11.20 -0.07
N GLN A 1017 -33.09 10.98 -1.28
CA GLN A 1017 -32.38 11.25 -2.53
C GLN A 1017 -32.12 12.76 -2.71
N GLU A 1018 -33.14 13.59 -2.58
CA GLU A 1018 -33.07 15.03 -2.83
C GLU A 1018 -32.28 15.77 -1.75
N LYS A 1019 -32.50 15.49 -0.46
CA LYS A 1019 -31.89 16.25 0.64
C LYS A 1019 -30.45 15.82 0.91
N PHE A 1020 -30.13 14.55 0.71
CA PHE A 1020 -28.82 13.98 1.07
C PHE A 1020 -28.04 13.38 -0.11
N ASN A 1021 -28.53 13.50 -1.34
CA ASN A 1021 -27.92 12.95 -2.54
C ASN A 1021 -27.75 11.43 -2.48
N LEU A 1022 -28.64 10.71 -1.79
CA LEU A 1022 -28.53 9.26 -1.67
C LEU A 1022 -29.06 8.59 -2.93
N ASP A 1023 -28.22 7.77 -3.55
CA ASP A 1023 -28.61 7.00 -4.73
C ASP A 1023 -29.80 6.09 -4.43
N LYS A 1024 -30.77 6.07 -5.35
CA LYS A 1024 -32.07 5.38 -5.20
C LYS A 1024 -32.83 5.70 -3.90
N GLY A 1025 -32.49 6.80 -3.21
CA GLY A 1025 -33.04 7.13 -1.89
C GLY A 1025 -32.63 6.16 -0.79
N ALA A 1026 -31.62 5.31 -1.00
CA ALA A 1026 -31.25 4.27 -0.05
C ALA A 1026 -30.54 4.83 1.18
N ILE A 1027 -31.11 4.59 2.36
CA ILE A 1027 -30.70 5.27 3.60
C ILE A 1027 -29.34 4.81 4.13
N LEU A 1028 -28.87 3.64 3.70
CA LEU A 1028 -27.58 3.05 4.10
C LEU A 1028 -26.59 2.92 2.93
N GLY A 1029 -26.95 3.39 1.73
CA GLY A 1029 -26.11 3.38 0.52
C GLY A 1029 -25.95 1.98 -0.09
N LEU A 1030 -24.80 1.73 -0.73
CA LEU A 1030 -24.45 0.41 -1.30
C LEU A 1030 -24.59 -0.70 -0.24
N SER A 1031 -25.14 -1.84 -0.66
CA SER A 1031 -25.37 -2.99 0.22
C SER A 1031 -24.07 -3.50 0.86
N HIS A 1032 -24.21 -4.36 1.87
CA HIS A 1032 -23.09 -5.00 2.55
C HIS A 1032 -22.98 -6.49 2.24
N SER A 1033 -23.42 -6.87 1.03
CA SER A 1033 -23.15 -8.21 0.50
C SER A 1033 -21.65 -8.44 0.31
N ILE A 1034 -21.23 -9.69 0.19
CA ILE A 1034 -19.81 -10.06 0.14
C ILE A 1034 -19.05 -9.37 -1.01
N MET A 1035 -19.75 -9.04 -2.10
CA MET A 1035 -19.23 -8.32 -3.27
C MET A 1035 -19.19 -6.80 -3.11
N ASN A 1036 -19.67 -6.27 -1.98
CA ASN A 1036 -19.70 -4.83 -1.67
C ASN A 1036 -19.01 -4.49 -0.34
N VAL A 1037 -18.18 -5.39 0.20
CA VAL A 1037 -17.37 -5.18 1.40
C VAL A 1037 -15.88 -5.38 1.11
N LEU A 1038 -15.02 -4.93 2.03
CA LEU A 1038 -13.56 -5.07 1.94
C LEU A 1038 -13.00 -4.60 0.58
N ALA A 1039 -12.15 -5.41 -0.06
CA ALA A 1039 -11.52 -5.08 -1.34
C ALA A 1039 -12.49 -4.97 -2.53
N PHE A 1040 -13.73 -5.44 -2.39
CA PHE A 1040 -14.77 -5.33 -3.41
C PHE A 1040 -15.63 -4.07 -3.24
N ARG A 1041 -15.63 -3.47 -2.05
CA ARG A 1041 -16.21 -2.14 -1.81
C ARG A 1041 -15.36 -1.09 -2.52
N PRO A 1042 -15.98 -0.02 -3.06
CA PRO A 1042 -15.21 1.07 -3.63
C PRO A 1042 -14.20 1.65 -2.63
N GLY A 1043 -12.96 1.85 -3.11
CA GLY A 1043 -11.85 2.31 -2.29
C GLY A 1043 -11.95 3.79 -1.91
N THR A 1044 -11.17 4.19 -0.91
CA THR A 1044 -11.08 5.55 -0.35
C THR A 1044 -10.39 6.58 -1.25
N GLN A 1045 -9.90 6.17 -2.43
CA GLN A 1045 -9.20 7.03 -3.39
C GLN A 1045 -9.63 6.66 -4.82
N HIS A 1046 -9.76 7.65 -5.69
CA HIS A 1046 -10.07 7.42 -7.09
C HIS A 1046 -8.89 6.74 -7.81
N SER A 1047 -9.18 5.70 -8.61
CA SER A 1047 -8.17 4.89 -9.30
C SER A 1047 -7.40 5.68 -10.38
N LYS A 1048 -8.14 6.43 -11.20
CA LYS A 1048 -7.62 7.31 -12.26
C LYS A 1048 -7.17 8.69 -11.76
N TYR A 1049 -8.07 9.45 -11.14
CA TYR A 1049 -7.79 10.84 -10.75
C TYR A 1049 -7.03 10.93 -9.43
N LYS A 1050 -5.80 11.45 -9.49
CA LYS A 1050 -4.97 11.63 -8.28
C LYS A 1050 -5.50 12.80 -7.44
N ASN A 1051 -5.18 12.79 -6.14
CA ASN A 1051 -5.65 13.77 -5.15
C ASN A 1051 -7.19 13.85 -4.97
N LEU A 1052 -7.93 12.87 -5.49
CA LEU A 1052 -9.37 12.71 -5.24
C LEU A 1052 -9.61 11.52 -4.31
N TYR A 1053 -10.20 11.80 -3.15
CA TYR A 1053 -10.49 10.83 -2.10
C TYR A 1053 -11.99 10.77 -1.79
N PHE A 1054 -12.40 9.68 -1.17
CA PHE A 1054 -13.79 9.43 -0.80
C PHE A 1054 -13.89 9.11 0.70
N ALA A 1055 -14.88 9.70 1.36
CA ALA A 1055 -15.22 9.44 2.76
C ALA A 1055 -16.73 9.16 2.89
N GLY A 1056 -17.14 8.66 4.05
CA GLY A 1056 -18.56 8.42 4.36
C GLY A 1056 -19.04 7.00 4.07
N ALA A 1057 -20.35 6.81 4.08
CA ALA A 1057 -20.96 5.47 4.15
C ALA A 1057 -20.80 4.62 2.89
N SER A 1058 -20.68 5.23 1.71
CA SER A 1058 -20.69 4.55 0.42
C SER A 1058 -19.30 4.15 -0.08
N THR A 1059 -18.27 4.37 0.75
CA THR A 1059 -16.88 3.94 0.53
C THR A 1059 -16.45 2.95 1.62
N HIS A 1060 -15.27 2.35 1.48
CA HIS A 1060 -14.62 1.57 2.54
C HIS A 1060 -14.42 2.42 3.82
N PRO A 1061 -14.73 1.91 5.04
CA PRO A 1061 -15.11 0.53 5.38
C PRO A 1061 -16.60 0.18 5.27
N GLY A 1062 -17.52 1.15 5.30
CA GLY A 1062 -18.95 0.85 5.21
C GLY A 1062 -19.87 1.90 5.82
N THR A 1063 -21.12 1.47 6.07
CA THR A 1063 -22.19 2.32 6.62
C THR A 1063 -22.21 2.30 8.15
N GLY A 1064 -22.90 3.27 8.74
CA GLY A 1064 -22.97 3.49 10.18
C GLY A 1064 -22.03 4.60 10.64
N VAL A 1065 -22.47 5.40 11.61
CA VAL A 1065 -21.68 6.54 12.12
C VAL A 1065 -20.30 6.13 12.68
N PRO A 1066 -20.16 5.14 13.58
CA PRO A 1066 -18.84 4.72 14.06
C PRO A 1066 -17.94 4.24 12.91
N VAL A 1067 -18.51 3.57 11.91
CA VAL A 1067 -17.77 3.07 10.73
C VAL A 1067 -17.32 4.22 9.83
N CYS A 1068 -18.15 5.26 9.65
CA CYS A 1068 -17.75 6.49 8.96
C CYS A 1068 -16.63 7.24 9.71
N ILE A 1069 -16.68 7.27 11.04
CA ILE A 1069 -15.61 7.85 11.88
C ILE A 1069 -14.32 7.03 11.73
N ALA A 1070 -14.39 5.70 11.77
CA ALA A 1070 -13.24 4.83 11.52
C ALA A 1070 -12.66 5.05 10.11
N GLY A 1071 -13.53 5.10 9.10
CA GLY A 1071 -13.16 5.41 7.71
C GLY A 1071 -12.50 6.78 7.56
N SER A 1072 -12.95 7.78 8.34
CA SER A 1072 -12.35 9.12 8.31
C SER A 1072 -10.86 9.11 8.70
N LYS A 1073 -10.47 8.23 9.64
CA LYS A 1073 -9.08 8.02 10.06
C LYS A 1073 -8.28 7.36 8.94
N ILE A 1074 -8.84 6.33 8.30
CA ILE A 1074 -8.22 5.65 7.16
C ILE A 1074 -7.92 6.62 6.02
N VAL A 1075 -8.90 7.45 5.65
CA VAL A 1075 -8.77 8.46 4.59
C VAL A 1075 -7.74 9.53 4.97
N ALA A 1076 -7.81 10.06 6.19
CA ALA A 1076 -6.85 11.07 6.65
C ALA A 1076 -5.41 10.53 6.66
N GLU A 1077 -5.19 9.33 7.18
CA GLU A 1077 -3.87 8.70 7.17
C GLU A 1077 -3.36 8.37 5.77
N GLN A 1078 -4.25 7.97 4.86
CA GLN A 1078 -3.89 7.77 3.46
C GLN A 1078 -3.45 9.09 2.81
N ILE A 1079 -4.21 10.17 3.01
CA ILE A 1079 -3.86 11.51 2.51
C ILE A 1079 -2.52 11.98 3.08
N LEU A 1080 -2.26 11.74 4.37
CA LEU A 1080 -0.99 12.08 5.02
C LEU A 1080 0.17 11.29 4.38
N LYS A 1081 0.01 9.98 4.19
CA LYS A 1081 1.02 9.11 3.54
C LYS A 1081 1.27 9.53 2.10
N ASP A 1082 0.23 9.77 1.31
CA ASP A 1082 0.31 10.27 -0.06
C ASP A 1082 0.94 11.68 -0.12
N SER A 1083 0.78 12.45 0.97
CA SER A 1083 1.43 13.74 1.19
C SER A 1083 2.84 13.64 1.78
N GLY A 1084 3.42 12.44 1.84
CA GLY A 1084 4.82 12.21 2.26
C GLY A 1084 5.06 12.21 3.76
N PHE A 1085 4.02 12.18 4.59
CA PHE A 1085 4.16 12.02 6.05
C PHE A 1085 4.62 10.59 6.38
N LYS A 1086 5.63 10.48 7.24
CA LYS A 1086 6.02 9.21 7.86
C LYS A 1086 5.09 8.90 9.04
N SER A 1087 4.95 7.63 9.42
CA SER A 1087 4.02 7.20 10.48
C SER A 1087 4.19 7.98 11.80
N HIS A 1088 5.43 8.27 12.23
CA HIS A 1088 5.70 9.03 13.45
C HIS A 1088 5.35 10.52 13.37
N GLN A 1089 5.00 11.04 12.18
CA GLN A 1089 4.59 12.43 11.96
C GLN A 1089 3.06 12.58 11.97
N ILE A 1090 2.31 11.48 12.05
CA ILE A 1090 0.85 11.53 12.17
C ILE A 1090 0.54 11.90 13.63
N PRO A 1091 -0.22 13.00 13.89
CA PRO A 1091 -0.38 13.54 15.24
C PRO A 1091 -0.92 12.55 16.27
N TRP A 1092 -1.77 11.62 15.84
CA TRP A 1092 -2.44 10.63 16.68
C TRP A 1092 -1.85 9.21 16.58
N ALA A 1093 -0.71 9.03 15.92
CA ALA A 1093 -0.08 7.70 15.81
C ALA A 1093 0.66 7.24 17.09
N GLN A 1094 0.83 8.12 18.08
CA GLN A 1094 1.58 7.82 19.30
C GLN A 1094 0.77 7.10 20.39
N ASP A 1095 -0.57 7.11 20.31
CA ASP A 1095 -1.46 6.62 21.37
C ASP A 1095 -2.09 5.23 21.13
N THR A 1096 -1.58 4.43 20.19
CA THR A 1096 -1.92 3.00 20.14
C THR A 1096 -1.19 2.22 21.25
N ALA A 1097 -1.29 2.67 22.49
CA ALA A 1097 -1.02 1.85 23.65
C ALA A 1097 -2.07 0.73 23.67
N LYS A 1098 -1.59 -0.51 23.72
CA LYS A 1098 -2.39 -1.74 23.79
C LYS A 1098 -3.56 -1.53 24.77
N SER A 1099 -4.79 -1.67 24.29
CA SER A 1099 -5.95 -1.76 25.19
C SER A 1099 -5.74 -2.92 26.18
N PRO A 1100 -6.12 -2.77 27.45
CA PRO A 1100 -6.01 -3.85 28.42
C PRO A 1100 -6.88 -5.01 27.96
N LYS A 1101 -6.25 -6.13 27.58
CA LYS A 1101 -6.95 -7.38 27.25
C LYS A 1101 -7.81 -7.81 28.44
N GLY A 1102 -9.06 -8.18 28.18
CA GLY A 1102 -10.00 -8.61 29.22
C GLY A 1102 -9.58 -9.95 29.83
N GLY A 1103 -9.99 -10.20 31.09
CA GLY A 1103 -9.62 -11.42 31.82
C GLY A 1103 -10.03 -12.74 31.14
N LEU A 1104 -10.97 -12.70 30.19
CA LEU A 1104 -11.45 -13.85 29.42
C LEU A 1104 -10.54 -14.21 28.22
N ASP A 1105 -9.68 -13.29 27.76
CA ASP A 1105 -8.75 -13.53 26.63
C ASP A 1105 -7.60 -14.47 26.99
N LYS A 1106 -7.31 -14.63 28.28
CA LYS A 1106 -6.19 -15.47 28.77
C LYS A 1106 -6.40 -16.96 28.53
N MET A 1107 -7.63 -17.42 28.24
CA MET A 1107 -7.90 -18.84 27.96
C MET A 1107 -7.74 -19.22 26.49
N SER A 1108 -7.80 -18.26 25.56
CA SER A 1108 -7.62 -18.48 24.11
C SER A 1108 -6.15 -18.40 23.67
N ASP A 1109 -5.30 -17.68 24.41
CA ASP A 1109 -3.90 -17.43 24.01
C ASP A 1109 -2.99 -18.67 24.19
N SER A 1110 -3.44 -19.75 24.83
CA SER A 1110 -2.60 -20.92 25.16
C SER A 1110 -2.11 -21.70 23.94
N SER A 1111 -2.89 -21.77 22.85
CA SER A 1111 -2.50 -22.49 21.63
C SER A 1111 -1.66 -21.63 20.66
N LEU A 1112 -1.92 -20.32 20.59
CA LEU A 1112 -1.18 -19.39 19.72
C LEU A 1112 0.19 -19.00 20.32
N THR A 1113 0.29 -18.89 21.66
CA THR A 1113 1.56 -18.65 22.35
C THR A 1113 2.49 -19.87 22.32
N LEU A 1114 1.95 -21.08 22.21
CA LEU A 1114 2.75 -22.29 21.96
C LEU A 1114 3.37 -22.27 20.55
N PHE A 1115 2.64 -21.81 19.53
CA PHE A 1115 3.16 -21.74 18.15
C PHE A 1115 4.12 -20.56 17.94
N GLN A 1116 3.82 -19.37 18.51
CA GLN A 1116 4.75 -18.23 18.52
C GLN A 1116 5.97 -18.51 19.39
N GLY A 1117 5.79 -19.23 20.50
CA GLY A 1117 6.86 -19.74 21.35
C GLY A 1117 7.73 -20.77 20.63
N PHE A 1118 7.13 -21.64 19.80
CA PHE A 1118 7.85 -22.61 18.98
C PHE A 1118 8.62 -21.93 17.83
N LEU A 1119 8.01 -20.97 17.13
CA LEU A 1119 8.69 -20.21 16.06
C LEU A 1119 9.77 -19.29 16.61
N GLY A 1120 9.51 -18.65 17.76
CA GLY A 1120 10.49 -17.87 18.51
C GLY A 1120 11.63 -18.73 19.05
N ALA A 1121 11.34 -19.93 19.54
CA ALA A 1121 12.35 -20.91 19.96
C ALA A 1121 13.14 -21.44 18.76
N LEU A 1122 12.51 -21.69 17.61
CA LEU A 1122 13.18 -22.14 16.40
C LEU A 1122 14.12 -21.05 15.84
N VAL A 1123 13.66 -19.79 15.81
CA VAL A 1123 14.48 -18.64 15.43
C VAL A 1123 15.58 -18.39 16.45
N ALA A 1124 15.30 -18.54 17.76
CA ALA A 1124 16.31 -18.44 18.81
C ALA A 1124 17.31 -19.59 18.77
N ILE A 1125 16.92 -20.81 18.40
CA ILE A 1125 17.80 -21.96 18.20
C ILE A 1125 18.66 -21.74 16.94
N LEU A 1126 18.08 -21.22 15.86
CA LEU A 1126 18.82 -20.87 14.64
C LEU A 1126 19.80 -19.70 14.87
N LEU A 1127 19.40 -18.70 15.65
CA LEU A 1127 20.25 -17.58 16.06
C LEU A 1127 21.30 -17.99 17.10
N ALA A 1128 20.97 -18.89 18.03
CA ALA A 1128 21.90 -19.44 19.02
C ALA A 1128 22.89 -20.39 18.35
N TYR A 1129 22.46 -21.17 17.37
CA TYR A 1129 23.34 -21.96 16.51
C TYR A 1129 24.26 -21.04 15.70
N TYR A 1130 23.73 -19.95 15.12
CA TYR A 1130 24.52 -18.93 14.44
C TYR A 1130 25.52 -18.24 15.39
N TYR A 1131 25.12 -17.89 16.62
CA TYR A 1131 25.99 -17.27 17.63
C TYR A 1131 27.01 -18.24 18.22
N LEU A 1132 26.68 -19.51 18.42
CA LEU A 1132 27.63 -20.54 18.89
C LEU A 1132 28.68 -20.85 17.82
N VAL A 1133 28.30 -20.83 16.54
CA VAL A 1133 29.22 -20.97 15.40
C VAL A 1133 30.12 -19.73 15.22
N ILE A 1134 29.69 -18.56 15.69
CA ILE A 1134 30.48 -17.32 15.68
C ILE A 1134 31.35 -17.17 16.95
N ALA A 1135 30.85 -17.54 18.13
CA ALA A 1135 31.56 -17.40 19.41
C ALA A 1135 32.63 -18.48 19.66
N ALA A 1136 32.63 -19.56 18.86
CA ALA A 1136 33.67 -20.58 18.85
C ALA A 1136 34.79 -20.33 17.81
N ASN A 1137 34.83 -19.14 17.18
CA ASN A 1137 35.88 -18.71 16.24
C ASN A 1137 36.66 -17.50 16.74
#